data_AF-A0A0C1TQ07-F1
#
_entry.id   AF-A0A0C1TQ07-F1
#
_cell.length_a   1.000
_cell.length_b   1.000
_cell.length_c   1.000
_cell.angle_alpha   90.00
_cell.angle_beta   90.00
_cell.angle_gamma   90.00
#
_symmetry.space_group_name_H-M   'P 1'
#
loop_
_entity.id
_entity.type
_entity.pdbx_description
1 polymer ?
#
loop_
_entity_poly.entity_id
_entity_poly.type
_entity_poly.pdbx_seq_one_letter_code
_entity_poly.pdbx_strand_id
1 'polypeptide(L)'
;MDAAVANKLRNYSTLHLNQARNVAMKAINGKSGTYDSTAKTCSATYCHGTSPSPAWGGSTACNSCHSARATDAHWAANSAHKIHWEGANLPSSYAMAPGNGTGDAATYRFACSSCHSPAGGSAHAGGALAASQAAQVYFGYSAAGVRGSYSGTGTVYSNDNGFNWTAGSSGCTATYCHSGGAGQAGRSAVAWSTANKSSYSCNLCHGNAAAPANDWRRGAPLYASGSITYRGQAKGNAHGVHITAKTSLPAVSMQCANCHAATTASSTSISDKRKHLNKSYDVSPGGTFRDGDNTANSTVVTVAYSYNAAGSRCSNVSCHPVGLDVTTTPSTPLERATSTVTWNTSYKCTDCHNIPMQDTDTYHHAMYDYGRTYPTTIPDGSATGGTNYTSRTCTMCHVDHTIFSPDLNTNSAGRSYNLRTAIGSTPTTTANFTNSDYSASGGGICISCHATERTKSTVRRKQETNATRTPPVTLANYSGSAHQYNVPASFFSDGSRFQGNCSKCHNALVNETSVFMSYTGSGDSFGNHNSGIRRLQGSLGATGGEVAEEQICYRCHSLSGDADPGGGPPKAVADKDYYGVASMSLASQDIFAANRDFRAANPTYSLTSKLYFKPAAAETPAEAMPNQHNTGDSFSGGTWIGRAMSPWETTVAYETKDQGTTLEGTSYWRMVTFTSPAVYSTTTVPAGTWIINLYCRESSTAQNARIRYMVYKWNNPADTMGATIIARGTYATELSTARAPGTVRQIPVNVGALTLNAGEKIVVDLSLETTTTSTNGYTASFYFGSHAPSELTLPGSVAWSYADPGAPGYGHATQHYSGIHLPSRQNETLAYIARNRHIECVDCHNPHATRNGLHGDYGIATGGSSTTLVNSDKNWVPNQWVDAYINIISGSGAGQTVTISGNTATTITVSGWTAPASGSVYRIITNNNAVSRSQRGVSGASVSYSGSWTNGTYTMVSEAAYEYQICFKCHAVTDPATNTLRYWNVTSPSLGAARWTNIGLEFNPNNASYHPVIQPLPSTGNRRLTTAALTGGWQPGEVMTCSDCHGRDTSTSATAQGPHGSTVKWLLTGMYQNWPFTSAAANGTSSGGTLLAGTGTATPPANNFCFNCHTWAAGGYGHTKSLGGHSRPCVNCHIRVPHGGKVPRLLTGGNAPSRYKPDGNGGAFSGSYLTSAVLPASGYMGANNVSCSSICGGKHTDNSTKAYSW
;
A
#
# COMPACT_ATOMS: atom_id res chain seq x y z
N MET A 1 -50.98 26.14 -99.89
CA MET A 1 -49.78 26.72 -99.22
C MET A 1 -50.20 28.03 -98.55
N ASP A 2 -49.48 28.44 -97.50
CA ASP A 2 -49.66 29.64 -96.63
C ASP A 2 -50.62 29.59 -95.43
N ALA A 3 -50.64 28.48 -94.69
CA ALA A 3 -51.22 28.41 -93.33
C ALA A 3 -50.20 28.66 -92.19
N ALA A 4 -48.99 29.15 -92.50
CA ALA A 4 -47.86 29.11 -91.56
C ALA A 4 -46.96 30.37 -91.53
N VAL A 5 -47.50 31.58 -91.70
CA VAL A 5 -46.72 32.82 -91.46
C VAL A 5 -47.30 33.59 -90.26
N ALA A 6 -46.50 33.76 -89.21
CA ALA A 6 -46.81 34.57 -88.04
C ALA A 6 -46.81 36.07 -88.39
N ASN A 7 -47.66 36.87 -87.72
CA ASN A 7 -47.78 38.34 -87.84
C ASN A 7 -48.39 38.91 -89.13
N LYS A 8 -49.22 38.15 -89.85
CA LYS A 8 -50.13 38.71 -90.88
C LYS A 8 -51.60 38.43 -90.53
N LEU A 9 -52.41 39.49 -90.44
CA LEU A 9 -53.87 39.37 -90.48
C LEU A 9 -54.28 38.99 -91.91
N ARG A 10 -55.25 38.07 -92.06
CA ARG A 10 -55.74 37.65 -93.39
C ARG A 10 -56.24 38.85 -94.18
N ASN A 11 -55.65 39.11 -95.34
CA ASN A 11 -56.25 39.99 -96.35
C ASN A 11 -57.64 39.39 -96.66
N TYR A 12 -58.70 40.21 -96.51
CA TYR A 12 -60.13 39.86 -96.66
C TYR A 12 -60.91 39.33 -95.43
N SER A 13 -60.43 39.51 -94.19
CA SER A 13 -61.26 39.24 -93.00
C SER A 13 -62.19 40.43 -92.66
N THR A 14 -63.48 40.33 -92.98
CA THR A 14 -64.54 41.27 -92.50
C THR A 14 -64.74 41.23 -90.97
N LEU A 15 -64.11 40.28 -90.27
CA LEU A 15 -64.27 40.02 -88.83
C LEU A 15 -63.46 40.94 -87.90
N HIS A 16 -62.64 41.88 -88.40
CA HIS A 16 -61.91 42.82 -87.52
C HIS A 16 -62.57 44.21 -87.42
N LEU A 17 -63.49 44.55 -88.32
CA LEU A 17 -64.12 45.87 -88.38
C LEU A 17 -65.51 45.91 -87.70
N ASN A 18 -66.04 44.78 -87.24
CA ASN A 18 -67.40 44.71 -86.69
C ASN A 18 -67.52 45.05 -85.19
N GLN A 19 -66.42 45.50 -84.55
CA GLN A 19 -66.32 45.76 -83.10
C GLN A 19 -66.72 44.59 -82.18
N ALA A 20 -66.98 43.41 -82.75
CA ALA A 20 -67.29 42.20 -82.00
C ALA A 20 -65.99 41.41 -81.73
N ARG A 21 -65.86 40.85 -80.53
CA ARG A 21 -64.77 39.92 -80.20
C ARG A 21 -65.02 38.58 -80.87
N ASN A 22 -64.54 38.43 -82.11
CA ASN A 22 -64.62 37.18 -82.86
C ASN A 22 -63.49 36.24 -82.40
N VAL A 23 -63.79 35.39 -81.42
CA VAL A 23 -62.83 34.41 -80.87
C VAL A 23 -62.93 33.11 -81.66
N ALA A 24 -61.91 32.79 -82.45
CA ALA A 24 -61.77 31.50 -83.12
C ALA A 24 -60.81 30.61 -82.33
N MET A 25 -61.35 29.60 -81.63
CA MET A 25 -60.52 28.61 -80.95
C MET A 25 -59.95 27.63 -81.97
N LYS A 26 -58.63 27.41 -81.95
CA LYS A 26 -57.99 26.37 -82.76
C LYS A 26 -58.51 25.01 -82.31
N ALA A 27 -59.15 24.26 -83.20
CA ALA A 27 -59.50 22.87 -82.93
C ALA A 27 -58.19 22.06 -82.81
N ILE A 28 -57.99 21.41 -81.67
CA ILE A 28 -56.85 20.51 -81.44
C ILE A 28 -57.43 19.11 -81.29
N ASN A 29 -57.05 18.21 -82.21
CA ASN A 29 -57.48 16.82 -82.25
C ASN A 29 -59.01 16.62 -82.27
N GLY A 30 -59.71 17.38 -83.13
CA GLY A 30 -61.16 17.26 -83.37
C GLY A 30 -62.05 17.89 -82.29
N LYS A 31 -61.49 18.48 -81.24
CA LYS A 31 -62.23 19.19 -80.19
C LYS A 31 -61.88 20.69 -80.20
N SER A 32 -62.90 21.53 -80.09
CA SER A 32 -62.81 22.99 -80.01
C SER A 32 -63.64 23.49 -78.83
N GLY A 33 -63.39 24.71 -78.39
CA GLY A 33 -64.15 25.37 -77.33
C GLY A 33 -65.03 26.49 -77.85
N THR A 34 -66.10 26.79 -77.12
CA THR A 34 -66.94 27.98 -77.32
C THR A 34 -66.60 29.03 -76.28
N TYR A 35 -66.38 30.28 -76.71
CA TYR A 35 -66.20 31.41 -75.82
C TYR A 35 -67.55 32.05 -75.52
N ASP A 36 -67.94 32.08 -74.24
CA ASP A 36 -69.07 32.88 -73.78
C ASP A 36 -68.58 34.29 -73.48
N SER A 37 -68.99 35.24 -74.33
CA SER A 37 -68.59 36.64 -74.23
C SER A 37 -69.22 37.38 -73.04
N THR A 38 -70.33 36.88 -72.50
CA THR A 38 -71.04 37.46 -71.34
C THR A 38 -70.38 37.02 -70.04
N ALA A 39 -70.14 35.72 -69.89
CA ALA A 39 -69.51 35.15 -68.71
C ALA A 39 -67.98 35.30 -68.71
N LYS A 40 -67.37 35.68 -69.84
CA LYS A 40 -65.91 35.71 -70.06
C LYS A 40 -65.26 34.34 -69.78
N THR A 41 -66.00 33.26 -70.00
CA THR A 41 -65.55 31.88 -69.81
C THR A 41 -65.41 31.18 -71.15
N CYS A 42 -64.57 30.14 -71.21
CA CYS A 42 -64.57 29.23 -72.35
C CYS A 42 -65.08 27.87 -71.90
N SER A 43 -66.02 27.28 -72.63
CA SER A 43 -66.42 25.90 -72.47
C SER A 43 -65.61 25.01 -73.42
N ALA A 44 -65.25 23.80 -72.97
CA ALA A 44 -64.43 22.84 -73.71
C ALA A 44 -63.01 23.34 -74.08
N THR A 45 -62.48 24.34 -73.36
CA THR A 45 -61.03 24.56 -73.29
C THR A 45 -60.41 23.39 -72.54
N TYR A 46 -59.45 22.74 -73.20
CA TYR A 46 -58.91 21.41 -72.87
C TYR A 46 -58.54 21.24 -71.38
N CYS A 47 -59.49 20.77 -70.58
CA CYS A 47 -59.32 20.27 -69.21
C CYS A 47 -60.13 18.96 -69.13
N HIS A 48 -59.46 17.85 -68.79
CA HIS A 48 -60.05 16.51 -68.85
C HIS A 48 -60.95 16.24 -67.63
N GLY A 49 -62.23 16.64 -67.66
CA GLY A 49 -63.13 16.44 -66.51
C GLY A 49 -64.59 16.85 -66.72
N THR A 50 -65.41 16.67 -65.68
CA THR A 50 -66.82 17.10 -65.57
C THR A 50 -66.98 18.49 -64.92
N SER A 51 -65.90 19.06 -64.37
CA SER A 51 -65.89 20.38 -63.72
C SER A 51 -65.79 21.55 -64.72
N PRO A 52 -66.39 22.73 -64.43
CA PRO A 52 -66.32 23.90 -65.32
C PRO A 52 -64.89 24.39 -65.56
N SER A 53 -64.58 24.76 -66.81
CA SER A 53 -63.29 25.33 -67.19
C SER A 53 -63.05 26.70 -66.53
N PRO A 54 -61.79 27.06 -66.20
CA PRO A 54 -61.46 28.38 -65.65
C PRO A 54 -61.86 29.55 -66.58
N ALA A 55 -62.20 30.71 -66.00
CA ALA A 55 -62.49 31.92 -66.76
C ALA A 55 -61.28 32.38 -67.60
N TRP A 56 -61.53 32.87 -68.81
CA TRP A 56 -60.49 33.27 -69.75
C TRP A 56 -59.72 34.48 -69.20
N GLY A 57 -58.38 34.39 -69.18
CA GLY A 57 -57.52 35.40 -68.58
C GLY A 57 -57.47 35.38 -67.04
N GLY A 58 -58.15 34.44 -66.39
CA GLY A 58 -58.07 34.21 -64.94
C GLY A 58 -56.81 33.43 -64.53
N SER A 59 -56.56 33.36 -63.22
CA SER A 59 -55.52 32.52 -62.63
C SER A 59 -56.06 31.13 -62.32
N THR A 60 -55.41 30.07 -62.79
CA THR A 60 -55.79 28.68 -62.45
C THR A 60 -55.12 28.28 -61.15
N ALA A 61 -55.90 27.86 -60.15
CA ALA A 61 -55.37 27.37 -58.89
C ALA A 61 -55.08 25.87 -58.96
N CYS A 62 -54.02 25.38 -58.32
CA CYS A 62 -53.70 23.95 -58.32
C CYS A 62 -54.83 23.12 -57.68
N ASN A 63 -55.38 23.60 -56.57
CA ASN A 63 -56.42 22.94 -55.80
C ASN A 63 -57.82 22.97 -56.46
N SER A 64 -58.02 23.71 -57.56
CA SER A 64 -59.28 23.65 -58.32
C SER A 64 -59.34 22.44 -59.26
N CYS A 65 -58.18 21.85 -59.57
CA CYS A 65 -58.07 20.73 -60.51
C CYS A 65 -57.55 19.45 -59.86
N HIS A 66 -56.82 19.55 -58.74
CA HIS A 66 -56.26 18.39 -58.03
C HIS A 66 -56.66 18.36 -56.55
N SER A 67 -57.05 17.18 -56.08
CA SER A 67 -57.22 16.76 -54.70
C SER A 67 -55.95 16.04 -54.22
N ALA A 68 -55.65 16.14 -52.95
CA ALA A 68 -54.38 15.75 -52.30
C ALA A 68 -54.39 16.05 -50.79
N ARG A 69 -55.54 16.42 -50.21
CA ARG A 69 -55.72 16.60 -48.78
C ARG A 69 -55.62 15.23 -48.12
N ALA A 70 -55.18 15.21 -46.87
CA ALA A 70 -55.19 13.99 -46.06
C ALA A 70 -56.58 13.33 -46.00
N THR A 71 -57.65 14.14 -46.08
CA THR A 71 -59.06 13.73 -46.01
C THR A 71 -59.64 13.22 -47.33
N ASP A 72 -58.96 13.41 -48.46
CA ASP A 72 -59.55 13.09 -49.77
C ASP A 72 -59.64 11.58 -49.95
N ALA A 73 -60.84 11.05 -50.26
CA ALA A 73 -61.08 9.62 -50.37
C ALA A 73 -60.41 8.97 -51.59
N HIS A 74 -60.06 9.79 -52.60
CA HIS A 74 -59.47 9.33 -53.86
C HIS A 74 -58.07 8.73 -53.71
N TRP A 75 -57.35 9.10 -52.65
CA TRP A 75 -56.04 8.56 -52.33
C TRP A 75 -56.15 7.52 -51.22
N ALA A 76 -55.46 6.38 -51.36
CA ALA A 76 -55.38 5.41 -50.28
C ALA A 76 -54.81 6.08 -49.02
N ALA A 77 -55.36 5.76 -47.84
CA ALA A 77 -54.96 6.35 -46.55
C ALA A 77 -53.43 6.34 -46.32
N ASN A 78 -52.77 5.33 -46.88
CA ASN A 78 -51.35 5.05 -46.70
C ASN A 78 -50.48 5.34 -47.93
N SER A 79 -50.96 6.11 -48.91
CA SER A 79 -50.21 6.45 -50.11
C SER A 79 -49.14 7.51 -49.82
N ALA A 80 -48.05 7.53 -50.60
CA ALA A 80 -47.01 8.54 -50.43
C ALA A 80 -47.53 9.97 -50.61
N HIS A 81 -48.60 10.18 -51.40
CA HIS A 81 -49.18 11.50 -51.58
C HIS A 81 -49.77 12.06 -50.27
N LYS A 82 -50.55 11.25 -49.53
CA LYS A 82 -51.13 11.65 -48.23
C LYS A 82 -50.08 11.81 -47.13
N ILE A 83 -48.97 11.07 -47.21
CA ILE A 83 -47.88 11.16 -46.22
C ILE A 83 -47.03 12.42 -46.44
N HIS A 84 -46.90 12.90 -47.68
CA HIS A 84 -46.15 14.12 -47.99
C HIS A 84 -47.00 15.40 -47.83
N TRP A 85 -48.32 15.30 -47.98
CA TRP A 85 -49.27 16.37 -47.69
C TRP A 85 -50.35 15.90 -46.72
N GLU A 86 -50.07 16.05 -45.43
CA GLU A 86 -50.96 15.67 -44.33
C GLU A 86 -51.97 16.78 -43.97
N GLY A 87 -52.01 17.87 -44.75
CA GLY A 87 -52.91 19.00 -44.52
C GLY A 87 -54.34 18.76 -45.02
N ALA A 88 -55.32 19.31 -44.29
CA ALA A 88 -56.72 19.34 -44.72
C ALA A 88 -56.99 20.40 -45.82
N ASN A 89 -56.11 21.38 -45.98
CA ASN A 89 -56.22 22.43 -46.99
C ASN A 89 -55.12 22.26 -48.04
N LEU A 90 -55.48 22.39 -49.31
CA LEU A 90 -54.52 22.36 -50.42
C LEU A 90 -54.09 23.76 -50.82
N PRO A 91 -52.83 23.94 -51.22
CA PRO A 91 -52.34 25.21 -51.69
C PRO A 91 -52.97 25.54 -53.05
N SER A 92 -53.39 26.79 -53.21
CA SER A 92 -53.98 27.27 -54.47
C SER A 92 -52.92 27.64 -55.51
N SER A 93 -51.65 27.81 -55.12
CA SER A 93 -50.57 28.18 -56.03
C SER A 93 -49.34 27.30 -55.90
N TYR A 94 -48.57 27.28 -56.98
CA TYR A 94 -47.32 26.53 -57.10
C TYR A 94 -46.10 27.24 -56.50
N ALA A 95 -46.26 28.50 -56.05
CA ALA A 95 -45.17 29.40 -55.68
C ALA A 95 -44.42 29.03 -54.38
N MET A 96 -44.71 27.86 -53.80
CA MET A 96 -44.03 27.38 -52.59
C MET A 96 -42.62 26.90 -52.94
N ALA A 97 -41.64 27.18 -52.10
CA ALA A 97 -40.29 26.65 -52.26
C ALA A 97 -40.28 25.11 -52.09
N PRO A 98 -39.55 24.36 -52.94
CA PRO A 98 -39.42 22.90 -52.79
C PRO A 98 -38.97 22.47 -51.38
N GLY A 99 -39.61 21.44 -50.83
CA GLY A 99 -39.36 20.88 -49.49
C GLY A 99 -40.55 21.00 -48.53
N ASN A 100 -40.33 20.66 -47.25
CA ASN A 100 -41.34 20.72 -46.18
C ASN A 100 -41.43 22.10 -45.49
N GLY A 101 -41.01 23.18 -46.17
CA GLY A 101 -40.94 24.52 -45.58
C GLY A 101 -42.29 25.10 -45.15
N THR A 102 -43.39 24.58 -45.70
CA THR A 102 -44.77 24.98 -45.38
C THR A 102 -45.46 24.08 -44.35
N GLY A 103 -44.76 23.08 -43.81
CA GLY A 103 -45.26 22.17 -42.78
C GLY A 103 -45.31 22.80 -41.39
N ASP A 104 -45.94 22.09 -40.45
CA ASP A 104 -45.91 22.41 -39.03
C ASP A 104 -45.40 21.23 -38.21
N ALA A 105 -45.39 21.35 -36.88
CA ALA A 105 -44.86 20.30 -36.03
C ALA A 105 -45.61 18.96 -36.20
N ALA A 106 -46.91 19.01 -36.48
CA ALA A 106 -47.79 17.85 -36.53
C ALA A 106 -47.98 17.29 -37.96
N THR A 107 -47.80 18.12 -38.98
CA THR A 107 -48.13 17.77 -40.37
C THR A 107 -46.96 17.99 -41.35
N TYR A 108 -46.62 16.97 -42.13
CA TYR A 108 -45.81 17.14 -43.34
C TYR A 108 -46.63 17.88 -44.40
N ARG A 109 -46.09 18.97 -44.94
CA ARG A 109 -46.65 19.71 -46.07
C ARG A 109 -45.54 20.02 -47.05
N PHE A 110 -45.17 19.01 -47.81
CA PHE A 110 -44.23 19.18 -48.92
C PHE A 110 -44.88 20.02 -49.99
N ALA A 111 -44.22 21.11 -50.35
CA ALA A 111 -44.65 21.93 -51.47
C ALA A 111 -44.81 21.06 -52.73
N CYS A 112 -45.85 21.31 -53.53
CA CYS A 112 -46.07 20.61 -54.80
C CYS A 112 -44.84 20.77 -55.73
N SER A 113 -44.12 21.87 -55.62
CA SER A 113 -42.84 22.14 -56.29
C SER A 113 -41.68 21.21 -55.93
N SER A 114 -41.83 20.40 -54.88
CA SER A 114 -40.87 19.34 -54.54
C SER A 114 -40.86 18.23 -55.60
N CYS A 115 -42.02 17.94 -56.18
CA CYS A 115 -42.21 16.79 -57.07
C CYS A 115 -42.67 17.17 -58.48
N HIS A 116 -43.10 18.41 -58.69
CA HIS A 116 -43.42 18.97 -59.99
C HIS A 116 -42.31 19.98 -60.39
N SER A 117 -42.24 20.49 -61.63
CA SER A 117 -41.28 21.57 -62.02
C SER A 117 -41.89 22.99 -62.03
N PRO A 118 -41.16 24.03 -61.56
CA PRO A 118 -41.49 25.44 -61.78
C PRO A 118 -40.96 26.05 -63.10
N ALA A 119 -39.95 25.45 -63.74
CA ALA A 119 -39.32 26.04 -64.93
C ALA A 119 -40.19 25.82 -66.19
N GLY A 120 -41.01 26.83 -66.53
CA GLY A 120 -41.90 26.84 -67.70
C GLY A 120 -43.41 26.86 -67.38
N GLY A 121 -43.78 27.02 -66.10
CA GLY A 121 -45.16 26.78 -65.63
C GLY A 121 -45.46 25.28 -65.59
N SER A 122 -46.57 24.87 -64.96
CA SER A 122 -47.08 23.50 -65.10
C SER A 122 -47.63 23.30 -66.52
N ALA A 123 -46.76 23.41 -67.51
CA ALA A 123 -47.07 23.07 -68.88
C ALA A 123 -47.22 21.55 -68.93
N HIS A 124 -48.32 21.08 -69.52
CA HIS A 124 -48.41 19.72 -70.02
C HIS A 124 -47.41 19.62 -71.19
N ALA A 125 -46.12 19.48 -70.85
CA ALA A 125 -45.03 19.63 -71.80
C ALA A 125 -45.10 18.49 -72.84
N GLY A 126 -45.13 18.89 -74.12
CA GLY A 126 -45.12 17.96 -75.26
C GLY A 126 -46.37 17.99 -76.14
N GLY A 127 -47.45 18.67 -75.74
CA GLY A 127 -48.71 18.60 -76.50
C GLY A 127 -49.34 17.19 -76.46
N ALA A 128 -50.48 17.01 -77.13
CA ALA A 128 -51.28 15.80 -77.04
C ALA A 128 -50.57 14.58 -77.66
N LEU A 129 -50.16 13.62 -76.82
CA LEU A 129 -49.73 12.29 -77.28
C LEU A 129 -50.93 11.33 -77.48
N ALA A 130 -52.09 11.58 -76.84
CA ALA A 130 -53.33 10.82 -77.00
C ALA A 130 -54.58 11.56 -76.48
N ALA A 131 -55.78 11.03 -76.75
CA ALA A 131 -57.09 11.60 -76.41
C ALA A 131 -57.39 11.79 -74.90
N SER A 132 -56.52 11.28 -74.02
CA SER A 132 -56.59 11.44 -72.56
C SER A 132 -55.19 11.30 -71.99
N GLN A 133 -54.54 12.42 -71.62
CA GLN A 133 -53.24 12.38 -70.93
C GLN A 133 -53.31 13.20 -69.65
N ALA A 134 -52.90 12.60 -68.54
CA ALA A 134 -52.78 13.27 -67.24
C ALA A 134 -51.55 14.18 -67.18
N ALA A 135 -51.54 15.13 -66.24
CA ALA A 135 -50.42 16.02 -65.97
C ALA A 135 -49.10 15.23 -65.80
N GLN A 136 -48.02 15.72 -66.40
CA GLN A 136 -46.69 15.13 -66.27
C GLN A 136 -46.02 15.59 -64.96
N VAL A 137 -45.40 14.66 -64.24
CA VAL A 137 -44.66 14.93 -63.01
C VAL A 137 -43.16 14.98 -63.33
N TYR A 138 -42.47 16.05 -62.92
CA TYR A 138 -41.02 16.19 -63.05
C TYR A 138 -40.40 16.46 -61.68
N PHE A 139 -39.45 15.62 -61.28
CA PHE A 139 -38.88 15.64 -59.93
C PHE A 139 -37.77 16.70 -59.81
N GLY A 140 -38.05 17.79 -59.07
CA GLY A 140 -37.10 18.87 -58.80
C GLY A 140 -36.34 18.79 -57.48
N TYR A 141 -36.86 18.07 -56.47
CA TYR A 141 -36.31 18.00 -55.10
C TYR A 141 -35.66 16.64 -54.77
N SER A 142 -34.87 16.09 -55.68
CA SER A 142 -34.13 14.85 -55.42
C SER A 142 -32.63 15.11 -55.26
N ALA A 143 -31.95 14.23 -54.53
CA ALA A 143 -30.49 14.30 -54.36
C ALA A 143 -29.79 14.32 -55.72
N ALA A 144 -28.60 14.93 -55.79
CA ALA A 144 -27.81 14.98 -57.02
C ALA A 144 -27.63 13.56 -57.61
N GLY A 145 -28.12 13.34 -58.83
CA GLY A 145 -27.99 12.07 -59.55
C GLY A 145 -29.15 11.07 -59.43
N VAL A 146 -30.20 11.35 -58.64
CA VAL A 146 -31.37 10.45 -58.53
C VAL A 146 -32.61 11.23 -58.95
N ARG A 147 -33.35 10.81 -59.97
CA ARG A 147 -34.63 11.44 -60.39
C ARG A 147 -35.65 10.34 -60.65
N GLY A 148 -36.88 10.50 -60.15
CA GLY A 148 -37.97 9.62 -60.55
C GLY A 148 -38.26 9.78 -62.05
N SER A 149 -38.80 8.75 -62.67
CA SER A 149 -39.35 8.82 -64.03
C SER A 149 -40.88 8.76 -63.95
N TYR A 150 -41.55 9.58 -64.78
CA TYR A 150 -42.99 9.51 -64.97
C TYR A 150 -43.29 9.31 -66.46
N SER A 151 -44.07 8.28 -66.77
CA SER A 151 -44.66 8.04 -68.09
C SER A 151 -46.18 8.03 -67.94
N GLY A 152 -46.88 8.83 -68.76
CA GLY A 152 -48.34 8.98 -68.71
C GLY A 152 -49.16 7.78 -69.22
N THR A 153 -48.59 6.58 -69.26
CA THR A 153 -49.15 5.38 -69.90
C THR A 153 -49.83 4.40 -68.91
N GLY A 154 -50.37 4.90 -67.79
CA GLY A 154 -51.00 4.07 -66.73
C GLY A 154 -52.53 4.09 -66.71
N THR A 155 -53.13 3.32 -65.78
CA THR A 155 -54.58 3.33 -65.52
C THR A 155 -55.08 4.74 -65.25
N VAL A 156 -56.10 5.15 -66.02
CA VAL A 156 -56.82 6.42 -65.83
C VAL A 156 -57.81 6.25 -64.69
N TYR A 157 -57.66 7.08 -63.67
CA TYR A 157 -58.59 7.24 -62.57
C TYR A 157 -59.43 8.49 -62.84
N SER A 158 -60.74 8.41 -62.61
CA SER A 158 -61.66 9.54 -62.72
C SER A 158 -61.95 10.15 -61.35
N ASN A 159 -62.37 11.42 -61.35
CA ASN A 159 -62.91 12.15 -60.21
C ASN A 159 -61.91 12.77 -59.21
N ASP A 160 -60.82 13.37 -59.70
CA ASP A 160 -59.99 14.27 -58.89
C ASP A 160 -60.49 15.71 -59.06
N ASN A 161 -61.32 16.20 -58.12
CA ASN A 161 -62.09 17.45 -58.29
C ASN A 161 -62.84 17.53 -59.63
N GLY A 162 -63.36 16.39 -60.08
CA GLY A 162 -64.05 16.24 -61.36
C GLY A 162 -63.14 16.06 -62.57
N PHE A 163 -61.81 16.00 -62.41
CA PHE A 163 -60.83 15.78 -63.50
C PHE A 163 -60.23 14.36 -63.48
N ASN A 164 -59.78 13.88 -64.65
CA ASN A 164 -59.12 12.59 -64.83
C ASN A 164 -57.62 12.70 -64.50
N TRP A 165 -57.07 11.67 -63.86
CA TRP A 165 -55.65 11.56 -63.54
C TRP A 165 -55.15 10.14 -63.82
N THR A 166 -53.83 9.93 -63.90
CA THR A 166 -53.25 8.58 -64.01
C THR A 166 -52.18 8.39 -62.95
N ALA A 167 -52.02 7.16 -62.46
CA ALA A 167 -50.89 6.82 -61.60
C ALA A 167 -49.54 6.67 -62.36
N GLY A 168 -49.55 6.70 -63.70
CA GLY A 168 -48.41 6.33 -64.56
C GLY A 168 -48.24 4.79 -64.72
N SER A 169 -47.52 4.32 -65.75
CA SER A 169 -47.49 2.88 -66.12
C SER A 169 -46.80 1.96 -65.11
N SER A 170 -46.08 2.52 -64.14
CA SER A 170 -45.45 1.76 -63.05
C SER A 170 -45.75 2.36 -61.68
N GLY A 171 -46.73 3.28 -61.56
CA GLY A 171 -46.82 4.20 -60.42
C GLY A 171 -45.62 5.15 -60.38
N CYS A 172 -45.67 6.25 -59.61
CA CYS A 172 -44.47 7.01 -59.23
C CYS A 172 -43.53 6.20 -58.29
N THR A 173 -43.35 4.90 -58.53
CA THR A 173 -42.76 3.91 -57.62
C THR A 173 -41.26 4.08 -57.41
N ALA A 174 -40.58 4.88 -58.22
CA ALA A 174 -39.14 5.12 -58.11
C ALA A 174 -38.79 6.38 -57.31
N THR A 175 -39.69 6.90 -56.47
CA THR A 175 -39.29 7.91 -55.47
C THR A 175 -38.85 7.19 -54.19
N TYR A 176 -37.58 7.35 -53.85
CA TYR A 176 -37.02 6.85 -52.59
C TYR A 176 -37.32 7.85 -51.46
N CYS A 177 -37.21 7.38 -50.21
CA CYS A 177 -37.20 8.29 -49.06
C CYS A 177 -36.08 9.33 -49.23
N HIS A 178 -36.34 10.59 -48.87
CA HIS A 178 -35.52 11.78 -49.17
C HIS A 178 -34.04 11.69 -48.74
N SER A 179 -33.70 10.80 -47.80
CA SER A 179 -32.35 10.28 -47.61
C SER A 179 -32.41 9.01 -46.75
N GLY A 180 -31.37 8.18 -46.77
CA GLY A 180 -31.17 7.11 -45.79
C GLY A 180 -30.58 7.58 -44.46
N GLY A 181 -30.59 8.89 -44.18
CA GLY A 181 -29.97 9.50 -43.00
C GLY A 181 -28.43 9.63 -43.06
N ALA A 182 -27.78 8.95 -44.00
CA ALA A 182 -26.31 8.98 -44.23
C ALA A 182 -25.92 9.72 -45.53
N GLY A 183 -26.81 10.51 -46.12
CA GLY A 183 -26.60 11.13 -47.44
C GLY A 183 -26.74 10.17 -48.64
N GLN A 184 -27.15 8.92 -48.39
CA GLN A 184 -27.46 7.89 -49.40
C GLN A 184 -28.94 7.92 -49.81
N ALA A 185 -29.30 7.23 -50.88
CA ALA A 185 -30.71 7.00 -51.27
C ALA A 185 -31.48 6.29 -50.14
N GLY A 186 -32.75 6.66 -49.93
CA GLY A 186 -33.61 6.01 -48.94
C GLY A 186 -33.79 4.51 -49.21
N ARG A 187 -34.05 3.73 -48.15
CA ARG A 187 -34.12 2.25 -48.23
C ARG A 187 -35.33 1.68 -48.96
N SER A 188 -36.44 2.41 -49.00
CA SER A 188 -37.70 1.93 -49.55
C SER A 188 -38.20 2.84 -50.65
N ALA A 189 -38.59 2.22 -51.77
CA ALA A 189 -39.50 2.79 -52.75
C ALA A 189 -40.88 3.02 -52.12
N VAL A 190 -41.50 4.16 -52.41
CA VAL A 190 -42.88 4.47 -51.95
C VAL A 190 -43.84 4.50 -53.13
N ALA A 191 -45.06 3.97 -52.92
CA ALA A 191 -46.14 4.03 -53.89
C ALA A 191 -47.01 5.28 -53.65
N TRP A 192 -47.24 6.09 -54.68
CA TRP A 192 -47.87 7.41 -54.52
C TRP A 192 -49.39 7.41 -54.57
N SER A 193 -49.98 6.45 -55.27
CA SER A 193 -51.43 6.39 -55.50
C SER A 193 -52.13 5.21 -54.80
N THR A 194 -51.39 4.16 -54.43
CA THR A 194 -51.96 2.92 -53.87
C THR A 194 -51.46 2.64 -52.45
N ALA A 195 -52.25 1.89 -51.68
CA ALA A 195 -51.82 1.37 -50.38
C ALA A 195 -50.74 0.30 -50.61
N ASN A 196 -49.54 0.48 -50.05
CA ASN A 196 -48.49 -0.53 -50.20
C ASN A 196 -47.79 -0.89 -48.88
N LYS A 197 -47.92 -0.12 -47.79
CA LYS A 197 -47.27 -0.48 -46.51
C LYS A 197 -48.11 -0.16 -45.27
N SER A 198 -48.04 -1.06 -44.29
CA SER A 198 -48.86 -1.09 -43.07
C SER A 198 -48.19 -0.46 -41.83
N SER A 199 -46.89 -0.11 -41.88
CA SER A 199 -46.16 0.42 -40.71
C SER A 199 -45.18 1.54 -41.08
N TYR A 200 -45.17 2.64 -40.32
CA TYR A 200 -44.38 3.87 -40.55
C TYR A 200 -43.25 4.10 -39.52
N SER A 201 -42.47 3.08 -39.20
CA SER A 201 -41.33 3.23 -38.28
C SER A 201 -40.09 3.79 -38.99
N CYS A 202 -39.21 4.46 -38.24
CA CYS A 202 -37.99 5.10 -38.75
C CYS A 202 -37.14 4.15 -39.63
N ASN A 203 -37.10 2.86 -39.29
CA ASN A 203 -36.37 1.80 -40.03
C ASN A 203 -36.89 1.49 -41.45
N LEU A 204 -38.09 1.98 -41.82
CA LEU A 204 -38.64 1.84 -43.17
C LEU A 204 -37.93 2.80 -44.14
N CYS A 205 -37.62 4.00 -43.64
CA CYS A 205 -37.12 5.12 -44.42
C CYS A 205 -35.61 5.30 -44.22
N HIS A 206 -35.16 5.19 -42.98
CA HIS A 206 -33.76 5.25 -42.54
C HIS A 206 -33.21 3.83 -42.37
N GLY A 207 -31.90 3.60 -42.56
CA GLY A 207 -31.30 2.49 -41.84
C GLY A 207 -30.03 1.79 -42.33
N ASN A 208 -29.52 1.02 -41.37
CA ASN A 208 -28.38 0.10 -41.40
C ASN A 208 -28.81 -1.34 -41.73
N ALA A 209 -27.96 -2.11 -42.42
CA ALA A 209 -28.18 -3.55 -42.63
C ALA A 209 -27.93 -4.42 -41.39
N ALA A 210 -27.15 -3.94 -40.40
CA ALA A 210 -26.65 -4.76 -39.30
C ALA A 210 -27.66 -5.01 -38.14
N ALA A 211 -28.75 -4.25 -38.00
CA ALA A 211 -29.77 -4.47 -36.97
C ALA A 211 -30.97 -5.30 -37.49
N PRO A 212 -31.68 -6.07 -36.64
CA PRO A 212 -32.88 -6.83 -37.05
C PRO A 212 -33.98 -5.95 -37.66
N ALA A 213 -34.80 -6.52 -38.55
CA ALA A 213 -35.83 -5.78 -39.29
C ALA A 213 -36.92 -5.16 -38.39
N ASN A 214 -37.18 -5.75 -37.23
CA ASN A 214 -38.17 -5.34 -36.23
C ASN A 214 -37.58 -4.46 -35.10
N ASP A 215 -36.33 -4.01 -35.24
CA ASP A 215 -35.64 -3.24 -34.21
C ASP A 215 -35.67 -1.73 -34.52
N TRP A 216 -36.02 -0.90 -33.52
CA TRP A 216 -36.03 0.56 -33.66
C TRP A 216 -34.63 1.12 -33.99
N ARG A 217 -33.56 0.45 -33.53
CA ARG A 217 -32.15 0.80 -33.77
C ARG A 217 -31.78 0.73 -35.24
N ARG A 218 -32.52 -0.06 -36.04
CA ARG A 218 -32.36 -0.12 -37.48
C ARG A 218 -32.66 1.21 -38.16
N GLY A 219 -33.46 2.09 -37.55
CA GLY A 219 -33.78 3.42 -38.06
C GLY A 219 -32.68 4.47 -37.85
N ALA A 220 -31.55 4.12 -37.24
CA ALA A 220 -30.46 5.07 -37.04
C ALA A 220 -29.53 5.18 -38.27
N PRO A 221 -29.01 6.38 -38.56
CA PRO A 221 -28.03 6.57 -39.62
C PRO A 221 -26.69 6.00 -39.15
N LEU A 222 -26.30 4.81 -39.63
CA LEU A 222 -25.03 4.17 -39.29
C LEU A 222 -24.13 4.14 -40.54
N TYR A 223 -23.01 4.85 -40.45
CA TYR A 223 -21.98 5.01 -41.48
C TYR A 223 -20.62 5.15 -40.76
N ALA A 224 -19.52 4.79 -41.41
CA ALA A 224 -18.20 4.94 -40.79
C ALA A 224 -17.86 6.43 -40.59
N SER A 225 -17.29 6.81 -39.45
CA SER A 225 -16.80 8.18 -39.25
C SER A 225 -15.84 8.57 -40.37
N GLY A 226 -16.08 9.72 -41.00
CA GLY A 226 -15.32 10.25 -42.13
C GLY A 226 -15.76 9.74 -43.51
N SER A 227 -16.65 8.75 -43.60
CA SER A 227 -17.08 8.16 -44.88
C SER A 227 -18.03 9.04 -45.70
N ILE A 228 -18.57 10.11 -45.11
CA ILE A 228 -19.44 11.06 -45.80
C ILE A 228 -18.99 12.50 -45.54
N THR A 229 -19.23 13.37 -46.50
CA THR A 229 -18.87 14.80 -46.43
C THR A 229 -20.12 15.65 -46.45
N TYR A 230 -20.23 16.64 -45.57
CA TYR A 230 -21.31 17.63 -45.59
C TYR A 230 -20.73 19.03 -45.45
N ARG A 231 -21.08 19.91 -46.40
CA ARG A 231 -20.47 21.24 -46.60
C ARG A 231 -18.94 21.20 -46.68
N GLY A 232 -18.39 20.21 -47.39
CA GLY A 232 -16.94 20.06 -47.59
C GLY A 232 -16.16 19.49 -46.40
N GLN A 233 -16.82 19.13 -45.30
CA GLN A 233 -16.19 18.59 -44.09
C GLN A 233 -16.57 17.11 -43.88
N ALA A 234 -15.59 16.27 -43.57
CA ALA A 234 -15.78 14.86 -43.24
C ALA A 234 -16.62 14.71 -41.95
N LYS A 235 -17.61 13.83 -41.96
CA LYS A 235 -18.59 13.68 -40.87
C LYS A 235 -18.35 12.44 -40.02
N GLY A 236 -18.31 12.60 -38.71
CA GLY A 236 -18.29 11.50 -37.75
C GLY A 236 -19.66 10.84 -37.58
N ASN A 237 -19.67 9.62 -37.04
CA ASN A 237 -20.87 8.91 -36.64
C ASN A 237 -20.61 7.99 -35.44
N ALA A 238 -21.26 8.31 -34.33
CA ALA A 238 -21.16 7.55 -33.09
C ALA A 238 -22.47 6.83 -32.71
N HIS A 239 -23.50 6.82 -33.57
CA HIS A 239 -24.78 6.17 -33.21
C HIS A 239 -24.61 4.69 -32.84
N GLY A 240 -23.74 3.97 -33.56
CA GLY A 240 -23.57 2.51 -33.41
C GLY A 240 -23.07 2.07 -32.03
N VAL A 241 -22.57 3.00 -31.21
CA VAL A 241 -22.13 2.73 -29.84
C VAL A 241 -23.17 3.10 -28.79
N HIS A 242 -24.09 4.00 -29.10
CA HIS A 242 -25.05 4.55 -28.14
C HIS A 242 -26.39 3.84 -28.11
N ILE A 243 -26.82 3.32 -29.26
CA ILE A 243 -28.14 2.71 -29.42
C ILE A 243 -27.98 1.20 -29.62
N THR A 244 -27.14 0.53 -28.82
CA THR A 244 -26.72 -0.88 -29.05
C THR A 244 -27.79 -1.92 -28.65
N ALA A 245 -27.67 -3.11 -29.23
CA ALA A 245 -28.52 -4.29 -29.03
C ALA A 245 -28.40 -4.94 -27.64
N LYS A 246 -29.26 -4.61 -26.68
CA LYS A 246 -29.71 -5.57 -25.67
C LYS A 246 -31.23 -5.63 -25.62
N THR A 247 -31.75 -6.84 -25.62
CA THR A 247 -33.18 -7.19 -25.76
C THR A 247 -33.92 -7.28 -24.42
N SER A 248 -33.20 -7.18 -23.29
CA SER A 248 -33.74 -7.44 -21.97
C SER A 248 -34.21 -6.21 -21.19
N LEU A 249 -33.80 -4.98 -21.52
CA LEU A 249 -34.14 -3.79 -20.70
C LEU A 249 -34.30 -2.50 -21.54
N PRO A 250 -35.50 -2.19 -22.06
CA PRO A 250 -35.77 -0.96 -22.83
C PRO A 250 -35.62 0.34 -22.03
N ALA A 251 -35.71 0.28 -20.70
CA ALA A 251 -35.75 1.44 -19.81
C ALA A 251 -34.36 2.00 -19.40
N VAL A 252 -33.27 1.31 -19.74
CA VAL A 252 -31.88 1.64 -19.30
C VAL A 252 -30.92 1.94 -20.45
N SER A 253 -31.45 2.22 -21.66
CA SER A 253 -30.64 2.50 -22.85
C SER A 253 -31.01 3.84 -23.49
N MET A 254 -30.02 4.50 -24.09
CA MET A 254 -30.19 5.79 -24.75
C MET A 254 -31.01 5.63 -26.04
N GLN A 255 -32.11 6.36 -26.16
CA GLN A 255 -33.05 6.37 -27.28
C GLN A 255 -32.86 7.60 -28.16
N CYS A 256 -33.47 7.60 -29.35
CA CYS A 256 -33.40 8.73 -30.29
C CYS A 256 -33.86 10.04 -29.64
N ALA A 257 -34.95 10.01 -28.87
CA ALA A 257 -35.52 11.18 -28.20
C ALA A 257 -34.59 11.79 -27.14
N ASN A 258 -33.66 11.02 -26.55
CA ASN A 258 -32.74 11.56 -25.55
C ASN A 258 -31.72 12.52 -26.14
N CYS A 259 -31.39 12.38 -27.43
CA CYS A 259 -30.52 13.32 -28.14
C CYS A 259 -31.30 14.19 -29.12
N HIS A 260 -32.41 13.73 -29.68
CA HIS A 260 -33.16 14.41 -30.73
C HIS A 260 -34.56 14.80 -30.29
N ALA A 261 -34.77 15.16 -29.00
CA ALA A 261 -36.10 15.49 -28.45
C ALA A 261 -36.86 16.56 -29.27
N ALA A 262 -36.13 17.52 -29.84
CA ALA A 262 -36.69 18.52 -30.73
C ALA A 262 -37.32 17.95 -32.01
N THR A 263 -36.92 16.75 -32.43
CA THR A 263 -37.29 16.13 -33.70
C THR A 263 -38.04 14.81 -33.52
N THR A 264 -37.71 14.00 -32.52
CA THR A 264 -38.27 12.66 -32.26
C THR A 264 -38.87 12.58 -30.86
N ALA A 265 -40.09 12.04 -30.74
CA ALA A 265 -40.76 11.84 -29.45
C ALA A 265 -40.41 10.48 -28.84
N SER A 266 -40.07 9.50 -29.69
CA SER A 266 -39.59 8.17 -29.32
C SER A 266 -38.68 7.64 -30.42
N SER A 267 -38.18 6.42 -30.29
CA SER A 267 -37.43 5.75 -31.35
C SER A 267 -38.25 5.41 -32.60
N THR A 268 -39.56 5.64 -32.59
CA THR A 268 -40.47 5.32 -33.71
C THR A 268 -41.42 6.47 -34.10
N SER A 269 -41.34 7.65 -33.47
CA SER A 269 -42.25 8.77 -33.72
C SER A 269 -41.55 10.13 -33.78
N ILE A 270 -42.11 11.05 -34.58
CA ILE A 270 -41.56 12.40 -34.85
C ILE A 270 -42.33 13.44 -34.02
N SER A 271 -41.61 14.28 -33.27
CA SER A 271 -42.17 15.38 -32.46
C SER A 271 -42.46 16.63 -33.29
N ASP A 272 -41.53 17.03 -34.15
CA ASP A 272 -41.67 18.20 -35.03
C ASP A 272 -41.27 17.82 -36.45
N LYS A 273 -42.28 17.63 -37.30
CA LYS A 273 -42.11 17.22 -38.70
C LYS A 273 -41.36 18.25 -39.55
N ARG A 274 -41.29 19.53 -39.15
CA ARG A 274 -40.44 20.53 -39.82
C ARG A 274 -38.96 20.23 -39.63
N LYS A 275 -38.59 19.77 -38.43
CA LYS A 275 -37.20 19.50 -38.05
C LYS A 275 -36.67 18.16 -38.56
N HIS A 276 -37.55 17.21 -38.86
CA HIS A 276 -37.13 15.91 -39.38
C HIS A 276 -36.48 15.98 -40.78
N LEU A 277 -36.86 16.95 -41.62
CA LEU A 277 -36.46 17.02 -43.03
C LEU A 277 -35.81 18.37 -43.42
N ASN A 278 -35.35 19.14 -42.44
CA ASN A 278 -34.73 20.47 -42.62
C ASN A 278 -33.23 20.42 -43.03
N LYS A 279 -32.64 19.23 -43.17
CA LYS A 279 -31.21 19.00 -43.46
C LYS A 279 -30.26 19.52 -42.35
N SER A 280 -30.78 19.73 -41.15
CA SER A 280 -30.05 20.11 -39.94
C SER A 280 -29.97 18.93 -38.97
N TYR A 281 -28.97 18.98 -38.08
CA TYR A 281 -28.78 17.99 -37.01
C TYR A 281 -29.28 18.58 -35.70
N ASP A 282 -30.55 18.38 -35.42
CA ASP A 282 -31.19 18.90 -34.22
C ASP A 282 -30.90 17.97 -33.04
N VAL A 283 -29.81 18.23 -32.33
CA VAL A 283 -29.52 17.61 -31.02
C VAL A 283 -30.07 18.54 -29.93
N SER A 284 -30.65 18.00 -28.87
CA SER A 284 -31.28 18.74 -27.77
C SER A 284 -30.54 18.42 -26.46
N PRO A 285 -30.03 19.43 -25.73
CA PRO A 285 -29.47 19.19 -24.40
C PRO A 285 -30.60 18.91 -23.40
N GLY A 286 -30.29 18.22 -22.30
CA GLY A 286 -31.23 17.97 -21.20
C GLY A 286 -32.07 16.69 -21.32
N GLY A 287 -31.94 15.92 -22.40
CA GLY A 287 -32.61 14.62 -22.50
C GLY A 287 -32.07 13.63 -21.46
N THR A 288 -32.95 12.80 -20.90
CA THR A 288 -32.59 11.95 -19.75
C THR A 288 -32.83 10.45 -19.96
N PHE A 289 -31.90 9.61 -19.51
CA PHE A 289 -32.02 8.15 -19.57
C PHE A 289 -31.45 7.48 -18.29
N ARG A 290 -31.84 6.24 -17.99
CA ARG A 290 -31.26 5.50 -16.85
C ARG A 290 -29.97 4.82 -17.28
N ASP A 291 -28.95 4.92 -16.44
CA ASP A 291 -27.73 4.15 -16.58
C ASP A 291 -27.99 2.68 -16.28
N GLY A 292 -27.69 1.80 -17.23
CA GLY A 292 -27.81 0.35 -17.08
C GLY A 292 -26.74 -0.27 -16.17
N ASP A 293 -25.86 0.55 -15.60
CA ASP A 293 -24.76 0.11 -14.74
C ASP A 293 -24.91 0.51 -13.25
N ASN A 294 -26.09 0.94 -12.79
CA ASN A 294 -26.31 1.28 -11.37
C ASN A 294 -27.71 0.86 -10.89
N THR A 295 -27.78 -0.26 -10.13
CA THR A 295 -29.04 -0.94 -9.80
C THR A 295 -29.66 -0.55 -8.47
N ALA A 296 -28.92 0.04 -7.52
CA ALA A 296 -29.49 0.48 -6.24
C ALA A 296 -29.82 1.99 -6.19
N ASN A 297 -29.14 2.81 -7.00
CA ASN A 297 -29.35 4.25 -7.12
C ASN A 297 -29.43 4.63 -8.60
N SER A 298 -30.52 4.22 -9.27
CA SER A 298 -30.76 4.53 -10.69
C SER A 298 -30.90 6.04 -10.91
N THR A 299 -29.77 6.74 -10.94
CA THR A 299 -29.70 8.16 -11.21
C THR A 299 -29.85 8.42 -12.70
N VAL A 300 -30.69 9.39 -12.99
CA VAL A 300 -31.05 9.83 -14.32
C VAL A 300 -29.84 10.52 -14.97
N VAL A 301 -29.29 9.93 -16.03
CA VAL A 301 -28.24 10.53 -16.86
C VAL A 301 -28.86 11.64 -17.68
N THR A 302 -28.35 12.87 -17.55
CA THR A 302 -28.77 14.01 -18.36
C THR A 302 -27.74 14.27 -19.45
N VAL A 303 -28.18 14.34 -20.70
CA VAL A 303 -27.34 14.66 -21.85
C VAL A 303 -27.03 16.17 -21.82
N ALA A 304 -25.91 16.54 -21.21
CA ALA A 304 -25.32 17.87 -21.35
C ALA A 304 -24.22 17.78 -22.41
N TYR A 305 -24.31 18.55 -23.51
CA TYR A 305 -23.26 18.51 -24.53
C TYR A 305 -22.84 19.91 -24.97
N SER A 306 -21.54 20.06 -25.25
CA SER A 306 -20.98 21.14 -26.06
C SER A 306 -20.55 20.56 -27.40
N TYR A 307 -21.14 21.04 -28.50
CA TYR A 307 -20.88 20.52 -29.85
C TYR A 307 -19.77 21.32 -30.54
N ASN A 308 -18.68 20.64 -30.94
CA ASN A 308 -17.70 21.24 -31.83
C ASN A 308 -18.15 21.08 -33.29
N ALA A 309 -18.53 22.21 -33.90
CA ALA A 309 -18.98 22.27 -35.29
C ALA A 309 -17.94 21.79 -36.33
N ALA A 310 -16.64 21.80 -36.00
CA ALA A 310 -15.56 21.42 -36.89
C ALA A 310 -15.16 19.93 -36.81
N GLY A 311 -15.61 19.16 -35.81
CA GLY A 311 -14.96 17.87 -35.47
C GLY A 311 -15.85 16.66 -35.17
N SER A 312 -17.19 16.77 -35.19
CA SER A 312 -18.09 15.64 -34.89
C SER A 312 -17.87 14.99 -33.51
N ARG A 313 -17.54 15.79 -32.48
CA ARG A 313 -17.31 15.35 -31.10
C ARG A 313 -18.31 16.03 -30.16
N CYS A 314 -18.94 15.25 -29.29
CA CYS A 314 -19.69 15.78 -28.14
C CYS A 314 -18.79 15.71 -26.91
N SER A 315 -18.71 16.81 -26.17
CA SER A 315 -18.06 16.85 -24.85
C SER A 315 -19.09 17.05 -23.75
N ASN A 316 -18.78 16.58 -22.53
CA ASN A 316 -19.57 16.75 -21.30
C ASN A 316 -20.75 15.77 -21.08
N VAL A 317 -20.84 14.69 -21.86
CA VAL A 317 -21.80 13.61 -21.57
C VAL A 317 -21.10 12.60 -20.66
N SER A 318 -21.58 12.41 -19.42
CA SER A 318 -20.91 11.53 -18.45
C SER A 318 -21.10 10.04 -18.80
N CYS A 319 -20.10 9.19 -18.52
CA CYS A 319 -20.28 7.73 -18.58
C CYS A 319 -21.13 7.22 -17.40
N HIS A 320 -21.08 7.91 -16.24
CA HIS A 320 -21.97 7.72 -15.07
C HIS A 320 -22.23 9.08 -14.36
N PRO A 321 -23.47 9.50 -14.02
CA PRO A 321 -23.72 10.84 -13.47
C PRO A 321 -23.40 10.96 -11.98
N VAL A 322 -23.62 9.88 -11.21
CA VAL A 322 -23.42 9.88 -9.75
C VAL A 322 -22.67 8.61 -9.36
N GLY A 323 -21.42 8.84 -8.98
CA GLY A 323 -20.40 7.83 -8.67
C GLY A 323 -18.99 8.42 -8.58
N LEU A 324 -18.86 9.75 -8.69
CA LEU A 324 -17.60 10.48 -8.56
C LEU A 324 -17.78 11.80 -7.77
N ASP A 325 -18.89 11.94 -7.04
CA ASP A 325 -19.09 13.07 -6.14
C ASP A 325 -19.38 12.52 -4.73
N VAL A 326 -18.32 12.31 -3.97
CA VAL A 326 -18.39 12.00 -2.54
C VAL A 326 -17.91 13.25 -1.81
N THR A 327 -18.87 14.01 -1.28
CA THR A 327 -18.64 15.30 -0.61
C THR A 327 -18.23 15.15 0.86
N THR A 328 -17.32 14.24 1.19
CA THR A 328 -16.83 14.09 2.57
C THR A 328 -15.34 14.43 2.70
N THR A 329 -15.08 15.46 3.50
CA THR A 329 -13.78 15.99 3.97
C THR A 329 -13.03 14.92 4.80
N PRO A 330 -11.67 14.83 4.80
CA PRO A 330 -10.68 15.82 4.36
C PRO A 330 -10.23 15.73 2.89
N SER A 331 -9.89 16.90 2.33
CA SER A 331 -9.36 17.14 0.98
C SER A 331 -8.05 16.37 0.73
N THR A 332 -7.82 15.66 -0.37
CA THR A 332 -8.07 16.04 -1.78
C THR A 332 -8.44 14.83 -2.66
N PRO A 333 -9.61 14.85 -3.31
CA PRO A 333 -9.82 14.22 -4.61
C PRO A 333 -9.53 15.25 -5.70
N LEU A 334 -8.95 14.83 -6.83
CA LEU A 334 -8.91 15.66 -8.04
C LEU A 334 -10.33 16.17 -8.27
N GLU A 335 -10.54 17.50 -8.22
CA GLU A 335 -11.78 18.10 -8.68
C GLU A 335 -12.13 17.44 -10.01
N ARG A 336 -13.41 17.10 -10.18
CA ARG A 336 -13.97 16.69 -11.46
C ARG A 336 -13.57 17.74 -12.47
N ALA A 337 -12.43 17.55 -13.12
CA ALA A 337 -12.02 18.40 -14.20
C ALA A 337 -13.22 18.34 -15.14
N THR A 338 -13.55 19.48 -15.71
CA THR A 338 -14.44 19.61 -16.85
C THR A 338 -13.89 18.87 -18.08
N SER A 339 -13.20 17.73 -17.89
CA SER A 339 -12.78 16.75 -18.87
C SER A 339 -14.05 16.22 -19.51
N THR A 340 -14.47 17.00 -20.49
CA THR A 340 -14.91 16.57 -21.80
C THR A 340 -14.64 15.08 -22.05
N VAL A 341 -15.47 14.21 -21.46
CA VAL A 341 -15.65 12.84 -21.93
C VAL A 341 -15.91 13.00 -23.41
N THR A 342 -14.93 12.60 -24.20
CA THR A 342 -15.05 12.75 -25.63
C THR A 342 -15.71 11.48 -26.11
N TRP A 343 -16.98 11.57 -26.47
CA TRP A 343 -17.66 10.46 -27.14
C TRP A 343 -17.08 10.34 -28.55
N ASN A 344 -16.04 9.51 -28.68
CA ASN A 344 -15.22 9.31 -29.87
C ASN A 344 -15.10 7.80 -30.19
N THR A 345 -14.46 7.45 -31.32
CA THR A 345 -14.38 6.06 -31.80
C THR A 345 -13.27 5.21 -31.17
N SER A 346 -12.56 5.71 -30.15
CA SER A 346 -11.31 5.14 -29.62
C SER A 346 -11.52 4.07 -28.55
N TYR A 347 -12.69 4.01 -27.89
CA TYR A 347 -13.06 3.02 -26.85
C TYR A 347 -11.99 2.84 -25.76
N LYS A 348 -11.44 3.96 -25.32
CA LYS A 348 -10.33 4.04 -24.38
C LYS A 348 -10.86 4.09 -22.96
N CYS A 349 -10.27 3.33 -22.04
CA CYS A 349 -10.77 3.26 -20.65
C CYS A 349 -10.63 4.63 -19.97
N THR A 350 -9.58 5.38 -20.28
CA THR A 350 -9.32 6.71 -19.69
C THR A 350 -10.23 7.82 -20.21
N ASP A 351 -10.97 7.58 -21.31
CA ASP A 351 -12.01 8.51 -21.78
C ASP A 351 -13.18 8.60 -20.78
N CYS A 352 -13.39 7.55 -19.97
CA CYS A 352 -14.41 7.47 -18.92
C CYS A 352 -13.83 7.39 -17.49
N HIS A 353 -12.70 6.70 -17.31
CA HIS A 353 -12.08 6.43 -16.00
C HIS A 353 -10.75 7.20 -15.88
N ASN A 354 -10.80 8.40 -15.31
CA ASN A 354 -9.60 9.24 -15.11
C ASN A 354 -8.78 8.76 -13.90
N ILE A 355 -8.07 7.64 -14.05
CA ILE A 355 -7.23 7.03 -13.02
C ILE A 355 -5.75 7.45 -13.26
N PRO A 356 -4.99 7.92 -12.25
CA PRO A 356 -3.61 8.44 -12.37
C PRO A 356 -2.49 7.42 -12.73
N MET A 357 -2.74 6.48 -13.66
CA MET A 357 -1.80 5.42 -14.03
C MET A 357 -0.78 5.82 -15.11
N GLN A 358 -0.79 7.09 -15.52
CA GLN A 358 0.07 7.67 -16.54
C GLN A 358 1.10 8.66 -16.00
N ASP A 359 1.09 8.83 -14.69
CA ASP A 359 1.89 9.78 -13.94
C ASP A 359 3.37 9.34 -13.89
N THR A 360 4.27 10.23 -13.50
CA THR A 360 5.66 9.93 -13.15
C THR A 360 5.95 10.17 -11.68
N ASP A 361 5.04 10.75 -10.92
CA ASP A 361 5.34 11.23 -9.56
C ASP A 361 4.81 10.27 -8.48
N THR A 362 4.05 9.26 -8.88
CA THR A 362 3.49 8.20 -8.03
C THR A 362 4.04 6.81 -8.37
N TYR A 363 3.83 5.87 -7.44
CA TYR A 363 4.03 4.44 -7.66
C TYR A 363 2.75 3.83 -8.23
N HIS A 364 2.84 3.26 -9.43
CA HIS A 364 1.71 2.65 -10.14
C HIS A 364 2.22 1.59 -11.14
N HIS A 365 1.32 0.71 -11.59
CA HIS A 365 1.59 -0.09 -12.78
C HIS A 365 1.63 0.84 -13.99
N ALA A 366 2.72 0.87 -14.76
CA ALA A 366 2.77 1.73 -15.94
C ALA A 366 1.75 1.26 -17.00
N MET A 367 0.69 2.05 -17.19
CA MET A 367 -0.40 1.74 -18.13
C MET A 367 -0.27 2.55 -19.43
N TYR A 368 -1.04 2.19 -20.44
CA TYR A 368 -1.22 2.95 -21.68
C TYR A 368 -2.60 2.64 -22.25
N ASP A 369 -3.25 3.63 -22.84
CA ASP A 369 -4.60 3.42 -23.35
C ASP A 369 -4.60 2.94 -24.81
N TYR A 370 -4.17 1.68 -25.01
CA TYR A 370 -4.10 1.01 -26.31
C TYR A 370 -5.43 0.34 -26.76
N GLY A 371 -6.50 0.42 -25.95
CA GLY A 371 -7.84 -0.10 -26.26
C GLY A 371 -8.33 -1.25 -25.36
N ARG A 372 -9.51 -1.82 -25.66
CA ARG A 372 -10.25 -2.78 -24.80
C ARG A 372 -9.86 -4.27 -24.93
N THR A 373 -8.86 -4.61 -25.73
CA THR A 373 -8.49 -6.02 -25.97
C THR A 373 -7.96 -6.68 -24.68
N TYR A 374 -8.21 -7.97 -24.46
CA TYR A 374 -7.63 -8.71 -23.33
C TYR A 374 -6.23 -9.24 -23.69
N PRO A 375 -5.14 -8.65 -23.17
CA PRO A 375 -3.81 -9.18 -23.41
C PRO A 375 -3.61 -10.48 -22.64
N THR A 376 -2.87 -11.42 -23.25
CA THR A 376 -2.44 -12.69 -22.64
C THR A 376 -0.95 -12.74 -22.33
N THR A 377 -0.21 -11.68 -22.69
CA THR A 377 1.23 -11.56 -22.46
C THR A 377 1.55 -10.49 -21.44
N ILE A 378 2.57 -10.75 -20.61
CA ILE A 378 2.99 -9.84 -19.54
C ILE A 378 3.91 -8.76 -20.12
N PRO A 379 3.63 -7.46 -19.91
CA PRO A 379 4.53 -6.38 -20.30
C PRO A 379 5.76 -6.30 -19.39
N ASP A 380 6.93 -5.98 -19.95
CA ASP A 380 8.18 -5.81 -19.20
C ASP A 380 9.01 -4.61 -19.70
N GLY A 381 9.59 -3.82 -18.79
CA GLY A 381 10.45 -2.68 -19.14
C GLY A 381 9.68 -1.42 -19.55
N SER A 382 10.31 -0.54 -20.34
CA SER A 382 9.78 0.79 -20.69
C SER A 382 8.35 0.76 -21.25
N ALA A 383 7.49 1.69 -20.82
CA ALA A 383 6.12 1.79 -21.31
C ALA A 383 6.00 2.11 -22.82
N THR A 384 7.06 2.63 -23.45
CA THR A 384 7.06 3.04 -24.86
C THR A 384 7.95 2.18 -25.77
N GLY A 385 8.63 1.15 -25.23
CA GLY A 385 9.56 0.34 -26.01
C GLY A 385 10.06 -0.94 -25.32
N GLY A 386 9.44 -1.33 -24.21
CA GLY A 386 9.70 -2.61 -23.53
C GLY A 386 9.04 -3.80 -24.24
N THR A 387 9.24 -5.00 -23.73
CA THR A 387 8.63 -6.22 -24.28
C THR A 387 7.12 -6.22 -24.00
N ASN A 388 6.31 -6.58 -25.00
CA ASN A 388 4.83 -6.58 -24.92
C ASN A 388 4.23 -5.27 -24.39
N TYR A 389 4.85 -4.12 -24.62
CA TYR A 389 4.41 -2.83 -24.06
C TYR A 389 2.97 -2.45 -24.46
N THR A 390 2.46 -2.95 -25.59
CA THR A 390 1.08 -2.78 -26.04
C THR A 390 0.05 -3.52 -25.18
N SER A 391 0.47 -4.51 -24.39
CA SER A 391 -0.37 -5.21 -23.41
C SER A 391 -0.70 -4.36 -22.18
N ARG A 392 -0.21 -3.11 -22.10
CA ARG A 392 -0.38 -2.20 -20.96
C ARG A 392 -1.80 -1.61 -20.80
N THR A 393 -2.86 -2.39 -21.01
CA THR A 393 -4.28 -1.96 -20.98
C THR A 393 -4.96 -2.24 -19.63
N CYS A 394 -6.00 -1.49 -19.26
CA CYS A 394 -6.76 -1.73 -18.02
C CYS A 394 -7.33 -3.17 -17.94
N THR A 395 -7.68 -3.72 -19.10
CA THR A 395 -8.14 -5.10 -19.29
C THR A 395 -7.05 -6.16 -19.11
N MET A 396 -5.80 -5.78 -18.82
CA MET A 396 -4.82 -6.73 -18.31
C MET A 396 -5.25 -7.27 -16.94
N CYS A 397 -5.88 -6.44 -16.11
CA CYS A 397 -6.31 -6.76 -14.74
C CYS A 397 -7.82 -6.93 -14.63
N HIS A 398 -8.56 -6.03 -15.27
CA HIS A 398 -10.01 -5.96 -15.16
C HIS A 398 -10.71 -6.72 -16.28
N VAL A 399 -11.93 -7.17 -16.00
CA VAL A 399 -12.87 -7.58 -17.05
C VAL A 399 -13.72 -6.39 -17.50
N ASP A 400 -14.34 -6.51 -18.67
CA ASP A 400 -15.16 -5.46 -19.25
C ASP A 400 -16.54 -5.45 -18.58
N HIS A 401 -17.24 -4.32 -18.64
CA HIS A 401 -18.60 -4.14 -18.13
C HIS A 401 -19.54 -5.25 -18.60
N THR A 402 -19.39 -5.73 -19.84
CA THR A 402 -20.18 -6.84 -20.39
C THR A 402 -20.00 -8.17 -19.66
N ILE A 403 -18.99 -8.32 -18.82
CA ILE A 403 -18.67 -9.53 -18.06
C ILE A 403 -19.04 -9.38 -16.58
N PHE A 404 -18.63 -8.31 -15.90
CA PHE A 404 -18.87 -8.19 -14.46
C PHE A 404 -20.23 -7.61 -14.10
N SER A 405 -20.86 -6.84 -15.00
CA SER A 405 -22.12 -6.17 -14.69
C SER A 405 -23.27 -7.19 -14.67
N PRO A 406 -24.00 -7.35 -13.55
CA PRO A 406 -25.09 -8.32 -13.45
C PRO A 406 -26.25 -8.00 -14.42
N ASP A 407 -26.39 -6.74 -14.81
CA ASP A 407 -27.36 -6.26 -15.80
C ASP A 407 -27.01 -6.71 -17.23
N LEU A 408 -25.72 -6.99 -17.47
CA LEU A 408 -25.18 -7.33 -18.77
C LEU A 408 -24.83 -8.82 -18.90
N ASN A 409 -24.53 -9.48 -17.79
CA ASN A 409 -24.16 -10.88 -17.69
C ASN A 409 -24.84 -11.53 -16.49
N THR A 410 -25.80 -12.40 -16.75
CA THR A 410 -26.55 -13.13 -15.73
C THR A 410 -25.70 -14.11 -14.91
N ASN A 411 -24.48 -14.43 -15.36
CA ASN A 411 -23.55 -15.29 -14.60
C ASN A 411 -22.66 -14.50 -13.64
N SER A 412 -22.73 -13.16 -13.64
CA SER A 412 -22.03 -12.35 -12.64
C SER A 412 -22.87 -12.26 -11.36
N ALA A 413 -22.27 -12.62 -10.22
CA ALA A 413 -22.92 -12.51 -8.92
C ALA A 413 -22.85 -11.10 -8.32
N GLY A 414 -22.28 -10.13 -9.04
CA GLY A 414 -22.25 -8.72 -8.65
C GLY A 414 -21.05 -7.97 -9.23
N ARG A 415 -21.04 -6.66 -9.04
CA ARG A 415 -20.06 -5.74 -9.61
C ARG A 415 -18.64 -5.95 -9.09
N SER A 416 -18.49 -6.55 -7.92
CA SER A 416 -17.20 -6.93 -7.36
C SER A 416 -16.45 -7.97 -8.21
N TYR A 417 -17.13 -8.68 -9.12
CA TYR A 417 -16.54 -9.68 -10.02
C TYR A 417 -15.79 -9.07 -11.22
N ASN A 418 -15.11 -7.94 -10.99
CA ASN A 418 -14.49 -7.12 -12.02
C ASN A 418 -13.02 -7.47 -12.31
N LEU A 419 -12.48 -8.52 -11.70
CA LEU A 419 -11.10 -8.95 -11.91
C LEU A 419 -11.02 -10.19 -12.79
N ARG A 420 -9.94 -10.28 -13.57
CA ARG A 420 -9.52 -11.50 -14.26
C ARG A 420 -8.99 -12.52 -13.26
N THR A 421 -9.11 -13.81 -13.55
CA THR A 421 -8.49 -14.86 -12.72
C THR A 421 -6.98 -14.99 -12.94
N ALA A 422 -6.48 -14.66 -14.12
CA ALA A 422 -5.06 -14.61 -14.48
C ALA A 422 -4.87 -13.83 -15.79
N ILE A 423 -3.68 -13.26 -16.01
CA ILE A 423 -3.37 -12.55 -17.27
C ILE A 423 -3.37 -13.49 -18.49
N GLY A 424 -2.98 -14.75 -18.32
CA GLY A 424 -2.97 -15.74 -19.40
C GLY A 424 -4.35 -16.24 -19.83
N SER A 425 -5.41 -15.93 -19.07
CA SER A 425 -6.76 -16.46 -19.29
C SER A 425 -7.70 -15.37 -19.78
N THR A 426 -8.22 -15.50 -21.02
CA THR A 426 -9.17 -14.53 -21.57
C THR A 426 -10.54 -14.67 -20.90
N PRO A 427 -11.11 -13.59 -20.36
CA PRO A 427 -12.45 -13.56 -19.77
C PRO A 427 -13.55 -13.87 -20.79
N THR A 428 -14.59 -14.58 -20.33
CA THR A 428 -15.85 -14.78 -21.06
C THR A 428 -17.01 -14.44 -20.13
N THR A 429 -18.25 -14.43 -20.63
CA THR A 429 -19.43 -14.22 -19.79
C THR A 429 -19.67 -15.35 -18.78
N THR A 430 -18.99 -16.50 -18.88
CA THR A 430 -19.19 -17.64 -17.96
C THR A 430 -17.95 -18.08 -17.21
N ALA A 431 -16.75 -17.56 -17.55
CA ALA A 431 -15.50 -18.04 -16.99
C ALA A 431 -14.38 -16.98 -16.98
N ASN A 432 -13.36 -17.22 -16.16
CA ASN A 432 -12.12 -16.45 -16.03
C ASN A 432 -12.28 -15.03 -15.45
N PHE A 433 -13.29 -14.82 -14.60
CA PHE A 433 -13.50 -13.60 -13.86
C PHE A 433 -13.85 -13.91 -12.39
N THR A 434 -13.53 -13.01 -11.46
CA THR A 434 -13.62 -13.26 -10.01
C THR A 434 -13.75 -11.95 -9.23
N ASN A 435 -14.21 -12.05 -7.99
CA ASN A 435 -14.28 -10.97 -7.01
C ASN A 435 -13.12 -11.00 -6.00
N SER A 436 -12.03 -11.69 -6.32
CA SER A 436 -10.85 -11.85 -5.47
C SER A 436 -9.59 -11.62 -6.29
N ASP A 437 -8.61 -10.92 -5.75
CA ASP A 437 -7.30 -10.74 -6.40
C ASP A 437 -6.39 -11.98 -6.33
N TYR A 438 -6.77 -12.96 -5.51
CA TYR A 438 -6.10 -14.25 -5.33
C TYR A 438 -7.00 -15.44 -5.67
N SER A 439 -6.40 -16.50 -6.23
CA SER A 439 -7.02 -17.82 -6.43
C SER A 439 -6.04 -18.92 -6.08
N ALA A 440 -6.49 -19.96 -5.37
CA ALA A 440 -5.64 -21.08 -4.96
C ALA A 440 -5.08 -21.90 -6.14
N SER A 441 -5.80 -21.95 -7.27
CA SER A 441 -5.40 -22.76 -8.44
C SER A 441 -4.39 -22.08 -9.35
N GLY A 442 -4.16 -20.77 -9.23
CA GLY A 442 -3.30 -20.02 -10.16
C GLY A 442 -2.69 -18.73 -9.62
N GLY A 443 -2.88 -18.42 -8.33
CA GLY A 443 -2.37 -17.23 -7.66
C GLY A 443 -3.16 -15.94 -7.93
N GLY A 444 -4.22 -16.02 -8.74
CA GLY A 444 -5.01 -14.85 -9.11
C GLY A 444 -4.28 -13.91 -10.07
N ILE A 445 -4.86 -12.73 -10.28
CA ILE A 445 -4.34 -11.79 -11.27
C ILE A 445 -2.95 -11.26 -10.89
N CYS A 446 -2.70 -11.01 -9.61
CA CYS A 446 -1.42 -10.48 -9.13
C CYS A 446 -0.27 -11.46 -9.38
N ILE A 447 -0.35 -12.68 -8.85
CA ILE A 447 0.75 -13.66 -8.96
C ILE A 447 0.95 -14.11 -10.41
N SER A 448 -0.10 -14.12 -11.24
CA SER A 448 0.04 -14.42 -12.67
C SER A 448 1.01 -13.50 -13.40
N CYS A 449 1.19 -12.26 -12.94
CA CYS A 449 2.15 -11.29 -13.45
C CYS A 449 3.45 -11.25 -12.62
N HIS A 450 3.34 -11.47 -11.31
CA HIS A 450 4.43 -11.29 -10.34
C HIS A 450 5.19 -12.57 -9.98
N ALA A 451 4.87 -13.72 -10.58
CA ALA A 451 5.59 -14.99 -10.38
C ALA A 451 7.12 -14.88 -10.59
N THR A 452 7.57 -13.86 -11.33
CA THR A 452 8.98 -13.58 -11.61
C THR A 452 9.20 -12.06 -11.66
N GLU A 453 10.43 -11.62 -11.40
CA GLU A 453 10.81 -10.21 -11.38
C GLU A 453 10.47 -9.49 -12.70
N ARG A 454 9.83 -8.34 -12.60
CA ARG A 454 9.53 -7.47 -13.75
C ARG A 454 10.43 -6.23 -13.74
N THR A 455 10.95 -5.85 -14.90
CA THR A 455 11.67 -4.60 -15.14
C THR A 455 10.70 -3.42 -15.06
N LYS A 456 10.99 -2.44 -14.20
CA LYS A 456 10.19 -1.22 -14.06
C LYS A 456 10.28 -0.39 -15.36
N SER A 457 9.22 0.36 -15.66
CA SER A 457 9.24 1.36 -16.74
C SER A 457 10.39 2.36 -16.52
N THR A 458 10.96 2.92 -17.58
CA THR A 458 11.98 3.99 -17.48
C THR A 458 11.41 5.38 -17.73
N VAL A 459 10.15 5.48 -18.20
CA VAL A 459 9.52 6.73 -18.65
C VAL A 459 8.27 7.13 -17.86
N ARG A 460 7.56 6.16 -17.28
CA ARG A 460 6.32 6.37 -16.49
C ARG A 460 6.49 5.68 -15.14
N ARG A 461 7.32 6.30 -14.31
CA ARG A 461 7.62 5.86 -12.94
C ARG A 461 8.12 7.03 -12.12
N LYS A 462 7.88 6.98 -10.81
CA LYS A 462 8.69 7.71 -9.84
C LYS A 462 10.14 7.24 -9.95
N GLN A 463 11.07 8.16 -10.15
CA GLN A 463 12.49 7.82 -10.26
C GLN A 463 13.04 7.48 -8.87
N GLU A 464 13.59 6.27 -8.74
CA GLU A 464 14.32 5.83 -7.55
C GLU A 464 15.73 5.46 -7.97
N THR A 465 16.73 5.94 -7.23
CA THR A 465 18.14 5.87 -7.64
C THR A 465 18.67 4.43 -7.80
N ASN A 466 18.00 3.42 -7.23
CA ASN A 466 18.58 2.06 -7.15
C ASN A 466 17.60 0.89 -7.36
N ALA A 467 16.30 1.12 -7.59
CA ALA A 467 15.32 0.04 -7.78
C ALA A 467 14.81 0.02 -9.23
N THR A 468 15.25 -0.97 -10.02
CA THR A 468 14.87 -1.12 -11.44
C THR A 468 13.97 -2.30 -11.69
N ARG A 469 13.74 -3.16 -10.69
CA ARG A 469 12.91 -4.36 -10.79
C ARG A 469 11.88 -4.44 -9.65
N THR A 470 10.83 -5.20 -9.89
CA THR A 470 9.82 -5.60 -8.90
C THR A 470 10.23 -6.93 -8.23
N PRO A 471 9.78 -7.19 -7.00
CA PRO A 471 10.03 -8.48 -6.33
C PRO A 471 9.24 -9.62 -7.01
N PRO A 472 9.76 -10.86 -6.98
CA PRO A 472 9.00 -12.02 -7.42
C PRO A 472 8.13 -12.58 -6.27
N VAL A 473 6.90 -12.98 -6.58
CA VAL A 473 5.97 -13.66 -5.67
C VAL A 473 5.43 -14.90 -6.36
N THR A 474 5.89 -16.08 -5.95
CA THR A 474 5.42 -17.35 -6.52
C THR A 474 4.16 -17.83 -5.81
N LEU A 475 3.33 -18.62 -6.51
CA LEU A 475 2.17 -19.27 -5.92
C LEU A 475 2.56 -20.16 -4.73
N ALA A 476 3.66 -20.91 -4.84
CA ALA A 476 4.14 -21.79 -3.78
C ALA A 476 4.54 -21.03 -2.51
N ASN A 477 5.15 -19.85 -2.66
CA ASN A 477 5.53 -19.00 -1.53
C ASN A 477 4.28 -18.45 -0.85
N TYR A 478 3.36 -17.86 -1.62
CA TYR A 478 2.20 -17.17 -1.06
C TYR A 478 1.11 -18.11 -0.55
N SER A 479 0.81 -19.21 -1.25
CA SER A 479 -0.25 -20.16 -0.86
C SER A 479 -0.11 -20.73 0.55
N GLY A 480 1.12 -20.84 1.07
CA GLY A 480 1.37 -21.30 2.42
C GLY A 480 1.74 -20.20 3.42
N SER A 481 1.64 -18.93 3.03
CA SER A 481 1.94 -17.79 3.90
C SER A 481 0.84 -17.58 4.94
N ALA A 482 1.21 -17.16 6.14
CA ALA A 482 0.25 -16.73 7.17
C ALA A 482 -0.53 -15.47 6.75
N HIS A 483 -0.03 -14.71 5.76
CA HIS A 483 -0.70 -13.56 5.20
C HIS A 483 -1.64 -13.91 4.03
N GLN A 484 -1.81 -15.17 3.69
CA GLN A 484 -2.76 -15.60 2.66
C GLN A 484 -4.16 -15.75 3.29
N TYR A 485 -4.95 -14.68 3.25
CA TYR A 485 -6.34 -14.69 3.69
C TYR A 485 -7.10 -13.53 3.04
N ASN A 486 -8.41 -13.68 2.89
CA ASN A 486 -9.22 -12.65 2.26
C ASN A 486 -9.73 -11.66 3.32
N VAL A 487 -9.62 -10.37 3.02
CA VAL A 487 -10.27 -9.29 3.75
C VAL A 487 -11.41 -8.76 2.89
N PRO A 488 -12.65 -8.82 3.36
CA PRO A 488 -13.78 -8.44 2.53
C PRO A 488 -14.06 -6.93 2.56
N ALA A 489 -14.42 -6.37 1.40
CA ALA A 489 -14.95 -5.01 1.24
C ALA A 489 -16.19 -5.04 0.33
N SER A 490 -17.14 -4.12 0.52
CA SER A 490 -18.42 -4.12 -0.21
C SER A 490 -18.50 -2.98 -1.22
N PHE A 491 -19.07 -3.19 -2.40
CA PHE A 491 -19.29 -2.12 -3.39
C PHE A 491 -20.52 -1.27 -3.04
N PHE A 492 -20.46 0.06 -3.22
CA PHE A 492 -21.59 0.97 -2.94
C PHE A 492 -22.80 0.73 -3.86
N SER A 493 -22.55 0.33 -5.10
CA SER A 493 -23.55 0.31 -6.17
C SER A 493 -24.53 -0.86 -6.09
N ASP A 494 -24.11 -2.00 -5.55
CA ASP A 494 -24.94 -3.22 -5.48
C ASP A 494 -24.70 -4.09 -4.22
N GLY A 495 -23.82 -3.66 -3.30
CA GLY A 495 -23.51 -4.41 -2.08
C GLY A 495 -22.68 -5.69 -2.29
N SER A 496 -22.25 -5.98 -3.52
CA SER A 496 -21.43 -7.15 -3.81
C SER A 496 -20.07 -7.08 -3.11
N ARG A 497 -19.57 -8.22 -2.60
CA ARG A 497 -18.34 -8.28 -1.80
C ARG A 497 -17.13 -8.59 -2.67
N PHE A 498 -16.08 -7.80 -2.51
CA PHE A 498 -14.73 -8.07 -2.99
C PHE A 498 -13.89 -8.68 -1.88
N GLN A 499 -13.01 -9.59 -2.25
CA GLN A 499 -12.14 -10.34 -1.34
C GLN A 499 -10.69 -9.92 -1.59
N GLY A 500 -10.22 -8.90 -0.86
CA GLY A 500 -8.84 -8.41 -0.98
C GLY A 500 -7.86 -9.34 -0.26
N ASN A 501 -6.91 -9.93 -0.99
CA ASN A 501 -5.88 -10.79 -0.43
C ASN A 501 -4.50 -10.19 -0.67
N CYS A 502 -4.16 -9.88 -1.93
CA CYS A 502 -2.94 -9.14 -2.26
C CYS A 502 -3.12 -7.64 -1.99
N SER A 503 -4.25 -7.07 -2.42
CA SER A 503 -4.61 -5.65 -2.31
C SER A 503 -4.70 -5.14 -0.87
N LYS A 504 -4.95 -6.01 0.11
CA LYS A 504 -4.90 -5.60 1.53
C LYS A 504 -3.52 -5.07 1.93
N CYS A 505 -2.45 -5.67 1.42
CA CYS A 505 -1.08 -5.21 1.66
C CYS A 505 -0.59 -4.24 0.58
N HIS A 506 -1.35 -4.07 -0.51
CA HIS A 506 -0.97 -3.34 -1.72
C HIS A 506 -2.01 -2.28 -2.07
N ASN A 507 -2.41 -1.49 -1.08
CA ASN A 507 -3.51 -0.55 -1.19
C ASN A 507 -3.09 0.84 -1.73
N ALA A 508 -4.08 1.59 -2.17
CA ALA A 508 -3.97 2.91 -2.76
C ALA A 508 -4.02 4.00 -1.69
N LEU A 509 -3.88 5.25 -2.14
CA LEU A 509 -4.23 6.42 -1.34
C LEU A 509 -5.66 6.30 -0.81
N VAL A 510 -5.87 6.67 0.45
CA VAL A 510 -7.13 6.58 1.22
C VAL A 510 -8.37 7.10 0.46
N ASN A 511 -8.19 7.97 -0.53
CA ASN A 511 -9.28 8.64 -1.24
C ASN A 511 -9.62 8.03 -2.63
N GLU A 512 -8.81 7.12 -3.20
CA GLU A 512 -9.11 6.52 -4.51
C GLU A 512 -10.29 5.52 -4.43
N THR A 513 -10.40 4.80 -3.32
CA THR A 513 -11.31 3.65 -3.15
C THR A 513 -12.65 4.01 -2.51
N SER A 514 -12.69 5.15 -1.81
CA SER A 514 -13.90 5.76 -1.21
C SER A 514 -15.00 6.10 -2.22
N VAL A 515 -14.69 5.99 -3.51
CA VAL A 515 -15.58 6.25 -4.65
C VAL A 515 -16.42 5.01 -5.03
N PHE A 516 -15.90 3.80 -4.83
CA PHE A 516 -16.51 2.56 -5.35
C PHE A 516 -16.88 1.53 -4.27
N MET A 517 -16.23 1.56 -3.11
CA MET A 517 -16.41 0.57 -2.05
C MET A 517 -16.80 1.20 -0.71
N SER A 518 -17.91 0.72 -0.14
CA SER A 518 -18.46 1.11 1.15
C SER A 518 -17.71 0.51 2.32
N TYR A 519 -17.38 1.42 3.24
CA TYR A 519 -17.17 1.17 4.66
C TYR A 519 -18.50 0.80 5.31
N THR A 520 -18.73 -0.50 5.60
CA THR A 520 -19.62 -0.90 6.69
C THR A 520 -19.23 -2.29 7.22
N GLY A 521 -18.71 -2.33 8.46
CA GLY A 521 -18.53 -3.56 9.26
C GLY A 521 -17.09 -4.00 9.54
N SER A 522 -16.17 -3.91 8.58
CA SER A 522 -14.72 -4.24 8.76
C SER A 522 -13.82 -2.99 8.76
N GLY A 523 -14.17 -2.00 7.95
CA GLY A 523 -13.59 -0.68 7.99
C GLY A 523 -12.62 -0.30 6.86
N ASP A 524 -12.42 -1.18 5.87
CA ASP A 524 -11.35 -1.03 4.86
C ASP A 524 -11.85 -1.02 3.41
N SER A 525 -11.16 -0.24 2.58
CA SER A 525 -11.38 -0.16 1.13
C SER A 525 -10.08 -0.45 0.38
N PHE A 526 -10.14 -1.23 -0.70
CA PHE A 526 -8.96 -1.71 -1.44
C PHE A 526 -8.85 -1.11 -2.85
N GLY A 527 -7.63 -0.78 -3.27
CA GLY A 527 -7.32 -0.24 -4.59
C GLY A 527 -5.83 -0.34 -4.88
N ASN A 528 -5.42 -0.63 -6.12
CA ASN A 528 -4.03 -0.94 -6.46
C ASN A 528 -3.51 -0.12 -7.65
N HIS A 529 -4.12 1.05 -7.89
CA HIS A 529 -3.81 1.86 -9.06
C HIS A 529 -2.63 2.78 -8.76
N ASN A 530 -2.76 3.75 -7.85
CA ASN A 530 -1.67 4.68 -7.56
C ASN A 530 -1.39 4.85 -6.06
N SER A 531 -0.14 5.19 -5.73
CA SER A 531 0.33 5.40 -4.37
C SER A 531 1.44 6.45 -4.30
N GLY A 532 1.41 7.29 -3.25
CA GLY A 532 2.49 8.23 -2.95
C GLY A 532 3.77 7.57 -2.39
N ILE A 533 3.67 6.30 -1.98
CA ILE A 533 4.71 5.60 -1.20
C ILE A 533 5.14 4.28 -1.84
N ARG A 534 6.45 3.98 -1.68
CA ARG A 534 7.26 3.08 -2.51
C ARG A 534 6.76 1.66 -2.64
N ARG A 535 6.06 1.16 -1.62
CA ARG A 535 5.68 -0.26 -1.52
C ARG A 535 4.17 -0.48 -1.39
N LEU A 536 3.33 0.46 -1.87
CA LEU A 536 1.85 0.39 -1.78
C LEU A 536 1.38 0.26 -0.30
N GLN A 537 1.85 1.17 0.55
CA GLN A 537 1.71 1.15 2.01
C GLN A 537 0.51 2.00 2.51
N GLY A 538 -0.40 2.38 1.59
CA GLY A 538 -1.13 3.64 1.54
C GLY A 538 -2.27 3.90 2.52
N SER A 539 -2.87 2.89 3.16
CA SER A 539 -4.17 3.14 3.83
C SER A 539 -4.48 2.35 5.11
N LEU A 540 -3.49 1.96 5.91
CA LEU A 540 -3.74 1.56 7.31
C LEU A 540 -3.97 2.77 8.26
N GLY A 541 -4.35 3.94 7.73
CA GLY A 541 -4.52 5.20 8.49
C GLY A 541 -3.25 6.05 8.65
N ALA A 542 -2.31 6.01 7.70
CA ALA A 542 -1.06 6.79 7.78
C ALA A 542 -1.25 8.22 7.28
N THR A 543 -1.27 9.20 8.20
CA THR A 543 -1.36 10.63 7.86
C THR A 543 0.04 11.21 7.64
N GLY A 544 0.68 10.90 6.51
CA GLY A 544 1.86 11.65 6.06
C GLY A 544 3.00 10.84 5.44
N GLY A 545 3.09 10.88 4.11
CA GLY A 545 4.33 10.59 3.36
C GLY A 545 4.89 9.16 3.48
N GLU A 546 6.07 8.96 2.86
CA GLU A 546 6.80 7.68 2.88
C GLU A 546 7.34 7.42 4.29
N VAL A 547 6.74 6.45 4.99
CA VAL A 547 7.17 5.98 6.32
C VAL A 547 8.15 4.80 6.20
N ALA A 548 8.81 4.42 7.31
CA ALA A 548 9.58 3.17 7.34
C ALA A 548 8.68 1.96 7.01
N GLU A 549 9.19 0.98 6.26
CA GLU A 549 8.37 -0.14 5.76
C GLU A 549 7.71 -0.94 6.89
N GLU A 550 8.44 -1.09 7.98
CA GLU A 550 8.08 -1.83 9.17
C GLU A 550 6.79 -1.30 9.83
N GLN A 551 6.46 -0.03 9.60
CA GLN A 551 5.29 0.61 10.20
C GLN A 551 3.97 0.01 9.72
N ILE A 552 3.94 -0.60 8.53
CA ILE A 552 2.78 -1.36 8.07
C ILE A 552 2.63 -2.64 8.89
N CYS A 553 3.75 -3.34 9.08
CA CYS A 553 3.80 -4.58 9.84
C CYS A 553 3.35 -4.31 11.28
N TYR A 554 3.88 -3.28 11.93
CA TYR A 554 3.54 -2.95 13.32
C TYR A 554 2.07 -2.64 13.54
N ARG A 555 1.35 -2.05 12.58
CA ARG A 555 -0.10 -1.81 12.74
C ARG A 555 -0.89 -3.10 12.88
N CYS A 556 -0.63 -4.09 12.00
CA CYS A 556 -1.24 -5.41 12.13
C CYS A 556 -0.72 -6.16 13.37
N HIS A 557 0.58 -6.03 13.65
CA HIS A 557 1.29 -6.73 14.71
C HIS A 557 1.42 -5.92 16.01
N SER A 558 0.47 -5.01 16.27
CA SER A 558 0.36 -4.23 17.52
C SER A 558 -0.68 -4.83 18.45
N LEU A 559 -0.66 -4.38 19.70
CA LEU A 559 -1.74 -4.51 20.67
C LEU A 559 -2.65 -3.27 20.60
N SER A 560 -3.92 -3.42 20.98
CA SER A 560 -4.88 -2.31 21.02
C SER A 560 -4.49 -1.18 21.97
N GLY A 561 -3.59 -1.45 22.93
CA GLY A 561 -3.04 -0.47 23.87
C GLY A 561 -1.74 0.21 23.41
N ASP A 562 -1.20 -0.15 22.25
CA ASP A 562 0.06 0.43 21.75
C ASP A 562 -0.14 1.87 21.28
N ALA A 563 0.61 2.80 21.89
CA ALA A 563 0.61 4.20 21.47
C ALA A 563 1.36 4.34 20.13
N ASP A 564 0.62 4.66 19.08
CA ASP A 564 1.12 4.98 17.73
C ASP A 564 2.13 3.96 17.15
N PRO A 565 1.67 2.76 16.72
CA PRO A 565 2.54 1.74 16.12
C PRO A 565 3.04 2.06 14.72
N GLY A 566 3.29 3.34 14.41
CA GLY A 566 3.99 3.73 13.19
C GLY A 566 3.34 4.80 12.34
N GLY A 567 2.92 5.91 12.94
CA GLY A 567 2.27 7.03 12.25
C GLY A 567 0.78 6.80 12.03
N GLY A 568 0.10 6.10 12.94
CA GLY A 568 -1.34 5.79 12.86
C GLY A 568 -1.83 4.96 14.05
N PRO A 569 -3.16 4.74 14.17
CA PRO A 569 -3.73 4.03 15.32
C PRO A 569 -3.31 2.54 15.34
N PRO A 570 -3.23 1.92 16.54
CA PRO A 570 -3.13 0.47 16.65
C PRO A 570 -4.39 -0.20 16.13
N LYS A 571 -4.31 -1.52 15.94
CA LYS A 571 -5.49 -2.29 15.56
C LYS A 571 -6.60 -2.18 16.62
N ALA A 572 -7.85 -2.20 16.16
CA ALA A 572 -9.02 -2.00 17.02
C ALA A 572 -9.39 -3.25 17.84
N VAL A 573 -9.07 -4.45 17.35
CA VAL A 573 -9.51 -5.73 17.96
C VAL A 573 -8.30 -6.54 18.38
N ALA A 574 -8.24 -6.91 19.68
CA ALA A 574 -7.23 -7.81 20.21
C ALA A 574 -7.31 -9.20 19.53
N ASP A 575 -6.18 -9.90 19.43
CA ASP A 575 -6.07 -11.25 18.85
C ASP A 575 -6.47 -11.36 17.37
N LYS A 576 -6.66 -10.22 16.69
CA LYS A 576 -6.92 -10.12 15.25
C LYS A 576 -5.87 -9.27 14.55
N ASP A 577 -5.83 -9.33 13.22
CA ASP A 577 -5.11 -8.38 12.37
C ASP A 577 -5.79 -6.99 12.41
N TYR A 578 -5.19 -6.01 11.73
CA TYR A 578 -5.72 -4.65 11.69
C TYR A 578 -7.18 -4.60 11.19
N TYR A 579 -7.52 -5.50 10.28
CA TYR A 579 -8.83 -5.61 9.63
C TYR A 579 -9.89 -6.36 10.46
N GLY A 580 -9.52 -6.92 11.62
CA GLY A 580 -10.43 -7.69 12.47
C GLY A 580 -10.81 -9.08 11.92
N VAL A 581 -10.07 -9.61 10.95
CA VAL A 581 -10.36 -10.86 10.23
C VAL A 581 -9.48 -12.01 10.70
N ALA A 582 -8.17 -11.92 10.46
CA ALA A 582 -7.24 -13.01 10.69
C ALA A 582 -6.82 -13.09 12.17
N SER A 583 -6.83 -14.28 12.75
CA SER A 583 -6.38 -14.47 14.14
C SER A 583 -4.87 -14.29 14.28
N MET A 584 -4.42 -13.70 15.40
CA MET A 584 -3.02 -13.47 15.71
C MET A 584 -2.65 -14.01 17.09
N SER A 585 -1.53 -14.72 17.18
CA SER A 585 -0.99 -15.16 18.47
C SER A 585 -0.44 -13.99 19.27
N LEU A 586 -0.41 -14.07 20.60
CA LEU A 586 0.20 -13.03 21.46
C LEU A 586 1.61 -12.64 21.00
N ALA A 587 2.45 -13.63 20.67
CA ALA A 587 3.81 -13.39 20.14
C ALA A 587 3.81 -12.61 18.81
N SER A 588 2.81 -12.84 17.96
CA SER A 588 2.63 -12.10 16.71
C SER A 588 2.17 -10.66 16.95
N GLN A 589 1.44 -10.39 18.02
CA GLN A 589 0.94 -9.05 18.37
C GLN A 589 1.95 -8.23 19.19
N ASP A 590 2.93 -8.91 19.77
CA ASP A 590 3.97 -8.30 20.60
C ASP A 590 5.19 -7.87 19.76
N ILE A 591 5.19 -8.05 18.43
CA ILE A 591 6.32 -7.68 17.56
C ILE A 591 6.65 -6.18 17.68
N PHE A 592 5.63 -5.32 17.81
CA PHE A 592 5.84 -3.89 18.01
C PHE A 592 6.56 -3.60 19.34
N ALA A 593 6.10 -4.17 20.45
CA ALA A 593 6.74 -4.03 21.74
C ALA A 593 8.16 -4.63 21.75
N ALA A 594 8.35 -5.82 21.16
CA ALA A 594 9.65 -6.47 21.05
C ALA A 594 10.68 -5.57 20.32
N ASN A 595 10.30 -4.92 19.21
CA ASN A 595 11.18 -4.00 18.48
C ASN A 595 11.28 -2.60 19.13
N ARG A 596 10.35 -2.23 20.03
CA ARG A 596 10.43 -0.99 20.83
C ARG A 596 11.50 -1.03 21.90
N ASP A 597 12.02 -2.20 22.27
CA ASP A 597 13.16 -2.35 23.18
C ASP A 597 14.44 -1.61 22.66
N PHE A 598 14.40 -1.05 21.44
CA PHE A 598 15.42 -0.19 20.84
C PHE A 598 15.26 1.32 21.01
N ARG A 599 14.21 1.83 21.67
CA ARG A 599 14.10 3.26 22.01
C ARG A 599 13.78 3.47 23.50
N ALA A 600 14.54 4.40 24.09
CA ALA A 600 14.52 4.91 25.47
C ALA A 600 13.51 4.30 26.46
N ALA A 601 14.04 3.61 27.47
CA ALA A 601 13.47 3.35 28.80
C ALA A 601 11.96 3.12 28.96
N ASN A 602 11.59 1.95 29.48
CA ASN A 602 10.67 1.91 30.64
C ASN A 602 10.70 0.55 31.35
N PRO A 603 11.29 0.44 32.54
CA PRO A 603 10.47 0.34 33.73
C PRO A 603 9.98 1.76 34.05
N THR A 604 8.70 1.91 34.37
CA THR A 604 8.08 3.15 34.86
C THR A 604 8.76 3.76 36.09
N TYR A 605 9.80 3.08 36.62
CA TYR A 605 10.60 3.47 37.76
C TYR A 605 12.00 2.82 37.75
N SER A 606 12.98 3.45 38.40
CA SER A 606 14.31 2.89 38.69
C SER A 606 14.43 2.57 40.18
N LEU A 607 14.80 1.34 40.53
CA LEU A 607 15.03 0.92 41.92
C LEU A 607 16.51 1.08 42.28
N THR A 608 16.85 2.13 43.03
CA THR A 608 18.24 2.41 43.43
C THR A 608 18.30 3.09 44.79
N SER A 609 19.42 2.92 45.49
CA SER A 609 19.75 3.69 46.70
C SER A 609 20.59 4.93 46.40
N LYS A 610 20.93 5.20 45.14
CA LYS A 610 21.88 6.25 44.76
C LYS A 610 21.29 7.18 43.69
N LEU A 611 21.48 8.48 43.87
CA LEU A 611 21.03 9.54 42.97
C LEU A 611 22.18 10.51 42.65
N TYR A 612 22.64 10.50 41.40
CA TYR A 612 23.69 11.37 40.87
C TYR A 612 23.19 12.77 40.55
N PHE A 613 24.03 13.78 40.83
CA PHE A 613 23.73 15.18 40.56
C PHE A 613 24.04 15.55 39.11
N LYS A 614 23.07 16.15 38.40
CA LYS A 614 23.20 16.44 36.97
C LYS A 614 23.74 17.85 36.67
N PRO A 615 24.56 18.01 35.63
CA PRO A 615 24.84 19.31 35.02
C PRO A 615 23.65 19.78 34.16
N ALA A 616 23.54 21.09 33.93
CA ALA A 616 22.48 21.71 33.12
C ALA A 616 22.35 21.06 31.72
N ALA A 617 23.47 20.71 31.10
CA ALA A 617 23.49 20.09 29.78
C ALA A 617 22.93 18.65 29.74
N ALA A 618 22.61 18.05 30.89
CA ALA A 618 21.98 16.73 31.01
C ALA A 618 20.49 16.81 31.45
N GLU A 619 19.89 18.01 31.46
CA GLU A 619 18.51 18.26 31.88
C GLU A 619 17.56 18.35 30.67
N THR A 620 17.11 17.19 30.16
CA THR A 620 16.15 17.14 29.04
C THR A 620 15.06 16.09 29.28
N PRO A 621 13.81 16.47 29.62
CA PRO A 621 13.38 17.81 30.01
C PRO A 621 13.93 18.23 31.38
N ALA A 622 13.90 19.52 31.69
CA ALA A 622 14.25 20.03 33.02
C ALA A 622 13.20 19.57 34.06
N GLU A 623 13.67 19.07 35.20
CA GLU A 623 12.80 18.68 36.31
C GLU A 623 12.23 19.92 36.99
N ALA A 624 11.00 19.81 37.52
CA ALA A 624 10.44 20.86 38.37
C ALA A 624 11.25 20.99 39.67
N MET A 625 11.47 22.22 40.10
CA MET A 625 12.34 22.57 41.22
C MET A 625 11.63 23.48 42.23
N PRO A 626 12.09 23.54 43.49
CA PRO A 626 11.66 24.55 44.45
C PRO A 626 11.89 25.96 43.89
N ASN A 627 11.03 26.92 44.26
CA ASN A 627 11.10 28.29 43.76
C ASN A 627 12.11 29.20 44.50
N GLN A 628 12.77 28.69 45.54
CA GLN A 628 13.76 29.42 46.35
C GLN A 628 14.86 28.49 46.89
N HIS A 629 16.06 29.04 47.10
CA HIS A 629 17.18 28.42 47.82
C HIS A 629 16.92 28.48 49.33
N ASN A 630 17.01 27.35 50.03
CA ASN A 630 16.59 27.26 51.43
C ASN A 630 17.47 26.33 52.26
N THR A 631 18.47 26.93 52.92
CA THR A 631 19.16 26.31 54.06
C THR A 631 18.75 26.93 55.40
N GLY A 632 17.80 27.87 55.39
CA GLY A 632 17.39 28.67 56.55
C GLY A 632 18.43 29.69 57.02
N ASP A 633 19.36 30.09 56.15
CA ASP A 633 20.44 31.03 56.44
C ASP A 633 20.20 32.42 55.82
N SER A 634 20.74 33.47 56.43
CA SER A 634 20.83 34.80 55.81
C SER A 634 22.09 34.86 54.93
N PHE A 635 21.91 34.91 53.61
CA PHE A 635 23.03 34.86 52.67
C PHE A 635 23.63 36.24 52.38
N SER A 636 24.96 36.33 52.45
CA SER A 636 25.76 37.49 52.06
C SER A 636 25.81 37.71 50.55
N GLY A 637 25.50 36.66 49.76
CA GLY A 637 25.42 36.74 48.31
C GLY A 637 25.38 35.38 47.61
N GLY A 638 25.80 35.36 46.34
CA GLY A 638 25.87 34.17 45.50
C GLY A 638 24.65 33.94 44.62
N THR A 639 24.89 33.35 43.45
CA THR A 639 23.84 32.99 42.48
C THR A 639 23.36 31.58 42.76
N TRP A 640 22.07 31.43 43.04
CA TRP A 640 21.44 30.12 43.18
C TRP A 640 21.20 29.49 41.81
N ILE A 641 21.48 28.20 41.70
CA ILE A 641 21.08 27.36 40.58
C ILE A 641 20.34 26.11 41.09
N GLY A 642 19.28 25.71 40.40
CA GLY A 642 18.61 24.45 40.62
C GLY A 642 19.04 23.40 39.60
N ARG A 643 19.22 22.16 40.02
CA ARG A 643 19.60 21.02 39.18
C ARG A 643 18.80 19.76 39.52
N ALA A 644 18.69 18.84 38.58
CA ALA A 644 18.04 17.54 38.76
C ALA A 644 19.02 16.46 39.27
N MET A 645 18.48 15.38 39.83
CA MET A 645 19.22 14.14 40.09
C MET A 645 18.82 13.01 39.13
N SER A 646 19.65 11.96 39.07
CA SER A 646 19.41 10.75 38.29
C SER A 646 19.79 9.48 39.05
N PRO A 647 19.08 8.36 38.91
CA PRO A 647 19.53 7.03 39.30
C PRO A 647 20.86 6.57 38.68
N TRP A 648 21.35 7.25 37.63
CA TRP A 648 22.56 6.90 36.88
C TRP A 648 23.51 8.07 36.69
N GLU A 649 24.81 7.79 36.63
CA GLU A 649 25.83 8.78 36.34
C GLU A 649 25.64 9.31 34.90
N THR A 650 25.68 10.62 34.72
CA THR A 650 25.61 11.23 33.38
C THR A 650 26.91 11.01 32.61
N THR A 651 26.83 10.94 31.27
CA THR A 651 28.00 10.96 30.39
C THR A 651 28.46 12.37 30.04
N VAL A 652 27.64 13.38 30.33
CA VAL A 652 27.91 14.80 30.06
C VAL A 652 28.96 15.33 31.04
N ALA A 653 29.95 16.07 30.53
CA ALA A 653 31.03 16.66 31.32
C ALA A 653 30.51 17.43 32.54
N TYR A 654 31.26 17.38 33.64
CA TYR A 654 30.88 18.03 34.89
C TYR A 654 30.65 19.54 34.73
N GLU A 655 29.60 20.04 35.36
CA GLU A 655 29.36 21.47 35.56
C GLU A 655 30.12 21.94 36.80
N THR A 656 30.57 23.20 36.79
CA THR A 656 31.23 23.84 37.93
C THR A 656 30.35 24.96 38.46
N LYS A 657 30.08 24.96 39.78
CA LYS A 657 29.45 26.08 40.47
C LYS A 657 30.46 26.77 41.38
N ASP A 658 30.87 27.97 40.95
CA ASP A 658 31.81 28.80 41.68
C ASP A 658 31.12 29.82 42.60
N GLN A 659 31.81 30.16 43.69
CA GLN A 659 31.48 31.29 44.55
C GLN A 659 32.74 32.02 44.98
N GLY A 660 32.84 33.30 44.60
CA GLY A 660 33.93 34.18 44.99
C GLY A 660 33.57 35.07 46.19
N THR A 661 34.56 35.44 47.01
CA THR A 661 34.40 36.47 48.05
C THR A 661 35.72 37.16 48.41
N THR A 662 35.60 38.36 48.99
CA THR A 662 36.65 39.13 49.67
C THR A 662 36.19 39.60 51.06
N LEU A 663 35.03 39.13 51.54
CA LEU A 663 34.45 39.57 52.81
C LEU A 663 35.14 38.92 54.01
N GLU A 664 35.41 39.72 55.03
CA GLU A 664 35.91 39.26 56.33
C GLU A 664 34.77 38.81 57.25
N GLY A 665 35.05 37.89 58.19
CA GLY A 665 34.08 37.33 59.13
C GLY A 665 33.36 36.08 58.61
N THR A 666 32.33 35.64 59.34
CA THR A 666 31.48 34.52 58.92
C THR A 666 30.42 34.99 57.93
N SER A 667 30.39 34.40 56.74
CA SER A 667 29.43 34.69 55.67
C SER A 667 28.87 33.42 55.06
N TYR A 668 27.63 33.50 54.59
CA TYR A 668 26.93 32.40 53.95
C TYR A 668 26.59 32.72 52.50
N TRP A 669 26.76 31.75 51.60
CA TRP A 669 26.60 31.96 50.16
C TRP A 669 25.64 30.95 49.54
N ARG A 670 24.80 31.44 48.62
CA ARG A 670 23.91 30.59 47.83
C ARG A 670 24.71 29.81 46.79
N MET A 671 24.47 28.50 46.73
CA MET A 671 25.14 27.61 45.78
C MET A 671 24.13 26.91 44.88
N VAL A 672 23.77 25.66 45.20
CA VAL A 672 23.05 24.78 44.29
C VAL A 672 22.04 23.92 45.05
N THR A 673 20.90 23.70 44.43
CA THR A 673 19.87 22.78 44.91
C THR A 673 19.72 21.63 43.92
N PHE A 674 19.70 20.40 44.40
CA PHE A 674 19.47 19.20 43.60
C PHE A 674 18.11 18.59 43.95
N THR A 675 17.29 18.29 42.94
CA THR A 675 15.94 17.74 43.11
C THR A 675 15.86 16.34 42.50
N SER A 676 15.41 15.36 43.28
CA SER A 676 15.25 13.99 42.81
C SER A 676 14.09 13.84 41.80
N PRO A 677 14.04 12.73 41.06
CA PRO A 677 12.79 12.28 40.43
C PRO A 677 11.73 11.99 41.51
N ALA A 678 10.46 11.92 41.12
CA ALA A 678 9.40 11.58 42.07
C ALA A 678 9.55 10.13 42.55
N VAL A 679 9.11 9.82 43.76
CA VAL A 679 8.98 8.44 44.24
C VAL A 679 7.81 7.78 43.50
N TYR A 680 8.05 6.61 42.93
CA TYR A 680 7.06 5.90 42.12
C TYR A 680 5.99 5.22 42.98
N SER A 681 6.40 4.56 44.06
CA SER A 681 5.51 3.89 45.00
C SER A 681 5.94 4.14 46.43
N THR A 682 4.97 4.29 47.32
CA THR A 682 5.22 4.58 48.73
C THR A 682 6.17 3.56 49.34
N THR A 683 7.33 4.02 49.83
CA THR A 683 8.43 3.18 50.30
C THR A 683 8.99 3.72 51.62
N THR A 684 9.24 2.85 52.59
CA THR A 684 9.92 3.23 53.84
C THR A 684 11.42 3.00 53.70
N VAL A 685 12.20 4.09 53.79
CA VAL A 685 13.66 4.03 53.87
C VAL A 685 14.04 3.71 55.33
N PRO A 686 14.83 2.66 55.58
CA PRO A 686 15.29 2.33 56.92
C PRO A 686 16.08 3.48 57.57
N ALA A 687 16.07 3.53 58.91
CA ALA A 687 16.97 4.43 59.64
C ALA A 687 18.42 4.13 59.27
N GLY A 688 19.22 5.17 59.03
CA GLY A 688 20.61 4.99 58.65
C GLY A 688 21.28 6.29 58.20
N THR A 689 22.57 6.20 57.91
CA THR A 689 23.36 7.33 57.43
C THR A 689 23.23 7.46 55.92
N TRP A 690 22.66 8.58 55.48
CA TRP A 690 22.67 9.02 54.09
C TRP A 690 24.01 9.71 53.82
N ILE A 691 24.55 9.61 52.61
CA ILE A 691 25.83 10.22 52.26
C ILE A 691 25.62 11.17 51.09
N ILE A 692 25.97 12.45 51.26
CA ILE A 692 26.13 13.38 50.14
C ILE A 692 27.61 13.36 49.75
N ASN A 693 27.92 12.77 48.60
CA ASN A 693 29.25 12.83 48.00
C ASN A 693 29.31 14.08 47.12
N LEU A 694 30.19 15.02 47.45
CA LEU A 694 30.38 16.27 46.69
C LEU A 694 31.83 16.47 46.29
N TYR A 695 32.10 16.47 44.99
CA TYR A 695 33.38 16.94 44.46
C TYR A 695 33.46 18.45 44.62
N CYS A 696 34.50 18.92 45.34
CA CYS A 696 34.67 20.33 45.62
C CYS A 696 36.14 20.70 45.80
N ARG A 697 36.43 22.00 45.66
CA ARG A 697 37.74 22.59 45.95
C ARG A 697 37.61 24.06 46.34
N GLU A 698 38.72 24.63 46.80
CA GLU A 698 38.89 26.06 46.98
C GLU A 698 40.21 26.59 46.42
N SER A 699 40.31 27.89 46.18
CA SER A 699 41.51 28.55 45.66
C SER A 699 42.62 28.70 46.69
N SER A 700 42.28 28.77 47.98
CA SER A 700 43.21 28.83 49.11
C SER A 700 42.48 28.45 50.41
N THR A 701 43.21 27.96 51.42
CA THR A 701 42.64 27.65 52.76
C THR A 701 42.46 28.90 53.64
N ALA A 702 42.46 30.09 53.05
CA ALA A 702 42.43 31.36 53.80
C ALA A 702 41.02 31.69 54.32
N GLN A 703 39.99 31.05 53.78
CA GLN A 703 38.58 31.34 54.09
C GLN A 703 37.91 30.27 54.95
N ASN A 704 38.62 29.20 55.37
CA ASN A 704 38.06 28.10 56.17
C ASN A 704 36.69 27.65 55.66
N ALA A 705 36.58 27.42 54.35
CA ALA A 705 35.29 27.26 53.72
C ALA A 705 34.71 25.88 53.99
N ARG A 706 33.42 25.83 54.33
CA ARG A 706 32.72 24.61 54.77
C ARG A 706 31.40 24.46 54.06
N ILE A 707 31.03 23.20 53.78
CA ILE A 707 29.78 22.88 53.10
C ILE A 707 28.65 22.84 54.14
N ARG A 708 27.59 23.57 53.86
CA ARG A 708 26.34 23.51 54.61
C ARG A 708 25.30 22.82 53.75
N TYR A 709 24.43 22.03 54.38
CA TYR A 709 23.44 21.24 53.67
C TYR A 709 22.09 21.26 54.38
N MET A 710 21.04 21.13 53.60
CA MET A 710 19.68 20.86 54.05
C MET A 710 19.04 19.84 53.12
N VAL A 711 18.44 18.79 53.69
CA VAL A 711 17.75 17.72 52.96
C VAL A 711 16.28 17.73 53.39
N TYR A 712 15.35 17.75 52.44
CA TYR A 712 13.91 17.84 52.73
C TYR A 712 13.06 17.16 51.65
N LYS A 713 11.79 16.94 51.98
CA LYS A 713 10.78 16.44 51.03
C LYS A 713 10.09 17.57 50.27
N TRP A 714 9.66 17.29 49.05
CA TRP A 714 8.93 18.24 48.21
C TRP A 714 7.94 17.53 47.27
N ASN A 715 6.73 18.07 47.07
CA ASN A 715 5.66 17.35 46.36
C ASN A 715 4.90 18.13 45.27
N ASN A 716 5.08 19.45 45.10
CA ASN A 716 4.42 20.23 44.04
C ASN A 716 5.17 21.56 43.75
N PRO A 717 5.28 22.01 42.49
CA PRO A 717 5.66 23.38 42.09
C PRO A 717 5.04 24.53 42.90
N ALA A 718 3.81 24.36 43.40
CA ALA A 718 3.11 25.35 44.23
C ALA A 718 3.52 25.31 45.72
N ASP A 719 4.20 24.25 46.16
CA ASP A 719 4.70 24.11 47.53
C ASP A 719 5.93 25.01 47.72
N THR A 720 5.74 26.08 48.48
CA THR A 720 6.84 26.93 48.95
C THR A 720 7.58 26.23 50.08
N MET A 721 8.85 25.87 49.85
CA MET A 721 9.84 25.49 50.86
C MET A 721 9.41 24.35 51.83
N GLY A 722 9.82 23.11 51.52
CA GLY A 722 10.07 22.01 52.47
C GLY A 722 9.22 21.92 53.75
N ALA A 723 7.95 21.53 53.63
CA ALA A 723 7.07 21.26 54.77
C ALA A 723 7.57 20.12 55.70
N THR A 724 8.57 19.33 55.29
CA THR A 724 9.19 18.29 56.13
C THR A 724 10.71 18.26 55.93
N ILE A 725 11.44 18.76 56.93
CA ILE A 725 12.91 18.74 56.97
C ILE A 725 13.37 17.33 57.38
N ILE A 726 14.24 16.73 56.57
CA ILE A 726 14.86 15.43 56.86
C ILE A 726 16.12 15.64 57.71
N ALA A 727 16.99 16.57 57.31
CA ALA A 727 18.20 16.93 58.05
C ALA A 727 18.74 18.29 57.62
N ARG A 728 19.49 18.96 58.50
CA ARG A 728 20.26 20.18 58.18
C ARG A 728 21.52 20.27 59.03
N GLY A 729 22.61 20.83 58.50
CA GLY A 729 23.85 20.98 59.25
C GLY A 729 24.99 21.62 58.47
N THR A 730 26.13 21.78 59.15
CA THR A 730 27.40 22.22 58.57
C THR A 730 28.41 21.08 58.67
N TYR A 731 29.04 20.73 57.55
CA TYR A 731 30.14 19.77 57.55
C TYR A 731 31.40 20.45 58.06
N ALA A 732 31.99 19.90 59.14
CA ALA A 732 33.03 20.59 59.90
C ALA A 732 34.39 20.69 59.19
N THR A 733 34.64 19.88 58.15
CA THR A 733 35.91 19.88 57.43
C THR A 733 35.93 20.95 56.35
N GLU A 734 36.99 21.76 56.35
CA GLU A 734 37.31 22.74 55.31
C GLU A 734 37.40 22.09 53.92
N LEU A 735 37.20 22.84 52.83
CA LEU A 735 37.45 22.37 51.46
C LEU A 735 38.96 22.06 51.23
N SER A 736 39.31 21.53 50.05
CA SER A 736 40.71 21.23 49.71
C SER A 736 41.18 22.13 48.56
N THR A 737 42.48 22.40 48.51
CA THR A 737 43.11 23.19 47.43
C THR A 737 43.53 22.35 46.22
N ALA A 738 42.97 21.14 46.08
CA ALA A 738 43.27 20.25 44.96
C ALA A 738 42.90 20.89 43.61
N ARG A 739 43.59 20.45 42.54
CA ARG A 739 43.25 20.87 41.16
C ARG A 739 41.83 20.44 40.81
N ALA A 740 41.12 21.24 40.01
CA ALA A 740 39.80 20.91 39.51
C ALA A 740 39.79 19.51 38.86
N PRO A 741 38.79 18.66 39.12
CA PRO A 741 37.52 18.93 39.82
C PRO A 741 37.58 18.78 41.37
N GLY A 742 38.76 18.82 41.98
CA GLY A 742 38.93 18.78 43.43
C GLY A 742 38.87 17.37 44.01
N THR A 743 38.54 17.26 45.30
CA THR A 743 38.40 15.99 46.02
C THR A 743 36.96 15.77 46.45
N VAL A 744 36.49 14.52 46.44
CA VAL A 744 35.16 14.18 46.96
C VAL A 744 35.11 14.34 48.48
N ARG A 745 34.12 15.09 48.97
CA ARG A 745 33.73 15.17 50.38
C ARG A 745 32.52 14.28 50.60
N GLN A 746 32.63 13.34 51.52
CA GLN A 746 31.52 12.48 51.92
C GLN A 746 30.88 13.07 53.17
N ILE A 747 29.69 13.64 53.02
CA ILE A 747 28.97 14.31 54.10
C ILE A 747 27.95 13.32 54.66
N PRO A 748 28.17 12.77 55.86
CA PRO A 748 27.21 11.87 56.50
C PRO A 748 26.03 12.66 57.07
N VAL A 749 24.83 12.17 56.78
CA VAL A 749 23.55 12.73 57.21
C VAL A 749 22.78 11.63 57.91
N ASN A 750 22.65 11.71 59.24
CA ASN A 750 21.94 10.69 60.01
C ASN A 750 20.43 10.94 59.95
N VAL A 751 19.69 9.97 59.41
CA VAL A 751 18.24 10.08 59.20
C VAL A 751 17.52 8.93 59.91
N GLY A 752 16.45 9.25 60.63
CA GLY A 752 15.55 8.25 61.20
C GLY A 752 14.81 7.46 60.10
N ALA A 753 14.05 6.42 60.47
CA ALA A 753 13.23 5.72 59.49
C ALA A 753 12.21 6.71 58.88
N LEU A 754 12.15 6.77 57.55
CA LEU A 754 11.37 7.76 56.82
C LEU A 754 10.55 7.10 55.72
N THR A 755 9.22 7.29 55.75
CA THR A 755 8.34 6.89 54.64
C THR A 755 8.31 7.97 53.58
N LEU A 756 8.60 7.63 52.33
CA LEU A 756 8.45 8.48 51.15
C LEU A 756 7.18 8.06 50.40
N ASN A 757 6.23 8.97 50.19
CA ASN A 757 4.99 8.68 49.48
C ASN A 757 5.16 8.81 47.96
N ALA A 758 4.36 8.08 47.19
CA ALA A 758 4.33 8.23 45.73
C ALA A 758 4.07 9.71 45.34
N GLY A 759 4.86 10.23 44.40
CA GLY A 759 4.84 11.63 43.96
C GLY A 759 5.76 12.58 44.75
N GLU A 760 6.22 12.20 45.95
CA GLU A 760 7.20 13.01 46.70
C GLU A 760 8.59 12.97 46.05
N LYS A 761 9.36 14.04 46.21
CA LYS A 761 10.75 14.18 45.80
C LYS A 761 11.64 14.46 47.02
N ILE A 762 12.91 14.09 46.93
CA ILE A 762 13.96 14.48 47.86
C ILE A 762 14.70 15.67 47.25
N VAL A 763 14.93 16.70 48.06
CA VAL A 763 15.75 17.84 47.69
C VAL A 763 17.00 17.87 48.57
N VAL A 764 18.16 18.03 47.95
CA VAL A 764 19.44 18.32 48.61
C VAL A 764 19.83 19.75 48.28
N ASP A 765 19.79 20.61 49.27
CA ASP A 765 20.13 22.01 49.13
C ASP A 765 21.49 22.30 49.78
N LEU A 766 22.42 22.84 49.00
CA LEU A 766 23.79 23.08 49.42
C LEU A 766 24.07 24.58 49.47
N SER A 767 24.78 24.99 50.52
CA SER A 767 25.30 26.34 50.69
C SER A 767 26.74 26.30 51.19
N LEU A 768 27.40 27.46 51.15
CA LEU A 768 28.79 27.60 51.55
C LEU A 768 28.90 28.55 52.74
N GLU A 769 29.64 28.13 53.77
CA GLU A 769 30.11 28.98 54.85
C GLU A 769 31.57 29.35 54.60
N THR A 770 31.90 30.62 54.74
CA THR A 770 33.29 31.11 54.78
C THR A 770 33.51 31.82 56.11
N THR A 771 34.61 31.54 56.80
CA THR A 771 35.00 32.23 58.03
C THR A 771 36.46 32.64 57.93
N THR A 772 36.72 33.93 57.81
CA THR A 772 38.07 34.46 57.60
C THR A 772 38.35 35.72 58.41
N THR A 773 39.64 36.03 58.57
CA THR A 773 40.14 37.36 58.97
C THR A 773 40.89 38.05 57.80
N SER A 774 40.69 37.60 56.55
CA SER A 774 41.41 38.09 55.36
C SER A 774 40.46 38.58 54.26
N THR A 775 40.78 39.73 53.67
CA THR A 775 40.04 40.32 52.53
C THR A 775 40.58 39.89 51.16
N ASN A 776 41.51 38.93 51.10
CA ASN A 776 42.08 38.47 49.84
C ASN A 776 41.05 37.71 49.00
N GLY A 777 41.14 37.87 47.68
CA GLY A 777 40.25 37.20 46.73
C GLY A 777 40.29 35.67 46.87
N TYR A 778 39.11 35.08 46.97
CA TYR A 778 38.90 33.65 47.18
C TYR A 778 37.80 33.12 46.27
N THR A 779 37.90 31.86 45.83
CA THR A 779 36.85 31.12 45.13
C THR A 779 36.71 29.69 45.64
N ALA A 780 35.50 29.28 46.01
CA ALA A 780 35.12 27.88 46.23
C ALA A 780 34.33 27.34 45.04
N SER A 781 34.48 26.05 44.75
CA SER A 781 33.87 25.41 43.58
C SER A 781 33.25 24.05 43.94
N PHE A 782 32.03 23.80 43.48
CA PHE A 782 31.38 22.48 43.49
C PHE A 782 31.30 21.91 42.07
N TYR A 783 31.49 20.60 41.92
CA TYR A 783 31.50 19.92 40.62
C TYR A 783 30.49 18.77 40.59
N PHE A 784 29.77 18.63 39.49
CA PHE A 784 28.79 17.56 39.32
C PHE A 784 28.56 17.21 37.84
N GLY A 785 28.66 15.92 37.51
CA GLY A 785 28.55 15.36 36.16
C GLY A 785 29.66 14.35 35.87
N SER A 786 29.88 13.99 34.61
CA SER A 786 30.88 12.96 34.26
C SER A 786 32.28 13.40 34.62
N HIS A 787 33.10 12.48 35.13
CA HIS A 787 34.47 12.71 35.65
C HIS A 787 34.56 13.44 37.01
N ALA A 788 33.42 13.83 37.61
CA ALA A 788 33.31 14.32 38.99
C ALA A 788 31.91 13.97 39.57
N PRO A 789 31.61 12.67 39.79
CA PRO A 789 30.25 12.23 40.12
C PRO A 789 29.89 12.55 41.57
N SER A 790 29.32 13.74 41.79
CA SER A 790 28.63 14.08 43.03
C SER A 790 27.25 13.41 43.08
N GLU A 791 26.83 12.93 44.25
CA GLU A 791 25.66 12.07 44.40
C GLU A 791 25.11 12.07 45.83
N LEU A 792 23.83 11.71 45.97
CA LEU A 792 23.20 11.32 47.23
C LEU A 792 23.08 9.79 47.29
N THR A 793 23.51 9.19 48.40
CA THR A 793 23.35 7.76 48.68
C THR A 793 22.49 7.54 49.93
N LEU A 794 21.53 6.65 49.82
CA LEU A 794 20.54 6.26 50.82
C LEU A 794 20.92 4.88 51.43
N PRO A 795 20.52 4.58 52.68
CA PRO A 795 20.78 3.29 53.33
C PRO A 795 19.90 2.14 52.80
N GLY A 796 18.98 2.41 51.87
CA GLY A 796 18.11 1.43 51.22
C GLY A 796 17.63 1.93 49.85
N SER A 797 17.19 1.01 49.00
CA SER A 797 16.72 1.33 47.64
C SER A 797 15.32 1.93 47.66
N VAL A 798 15.09 2.90 46.78
CA VAL A 798 13.79 3.56 46.55
C VAL A 798 13.45 3.44 45.06
N ALA A 799 12.16 3.26 44.75
CA ALA A 799 11.67 3.25 43.38
C ALA A 799 11.41 4.70 42.93
N TRP A 800 12.17 5.18 41.95
CA TRP A 800 12.11 6.55 41.42
C TRP A 800 11.40 6.58 40.07
N SER A 801 10.35 7.39 39.91
CA SER A 801 9.69 7.73 38.65
C SER A 801 10.63 8.50 37.73
N TYR A 802 11.56 7.78 37.13
CA TYR A 802 12.62 8.35 36.31
C TYR A 802 12.93 7.44 35.13
N ALA A 803 12.65 7.95 33.93
CA ALA A 803 13.09 7.33 32.69
C ALA A 803 14.45 7.93 32.31
N ASP A 804 15.52 7.13 32.44
CA ASP A 804 16.84 7.55 31.93
C ASP A 804 16.97 7.25 30.44
N PRO A 805 17.49 8.15 29.58
CA PRO A 805 17.63 7.88 28.16
C PRO A 805 18.75 6.87 27.78
N GLY A 806 19.31 6.06 28.70
CA GLY A 806 20.58 5.38 28.45
C GLY A 806 20.88 4.07 29.18
N ALA A 807 20.15 3.01 28.85
CA ALA A 807 20.80 1.75 28.46
C ALA A 807 19.99 1.15 27.29
N PRO A 808 20.48 1.23 26.04
CA PRO A 808 19.76 0.68 24.91
C PRO A 808 19.68 -0.84 25.05
N GLY A 809 18.52 -1.42 24.76
CA GLY A 809 18.46 -2.83 24.41
C GLY A 809 19.40 -3.12 23.22
N TYR A 810 19.84 -4.37 23.10
CA TYR A 810 20.77 -4.84 22.09
C TYR A 810 20.04 -5.63 20.99
N GLY A 811 20.37 -5.36 19.72
CA GLY A 811 19.81 -6.01 18.52
C GLY A 811 19.57 -5.07 17.34
N HIS A 812 18.65 -5.45 16.43
CA HIS A 812 18.52 -4.83 15.12
C HIS A 812 17.54 -3.64 15.14
N ALA A 813 18.05 -2.45 14.79
CA ALA A 813 17.28 -1.21 14.78
C ALA A 813 16.42 -1.05 13.49
N THR A 814 15.44 -1.93 13.30
CA THR A 814 14.60 -2.02 12.09
C THR A 814 13.80 -0.74 11.79
N GLN A 815 13.49 0.07 12.81
CA GLN A 815 12.74 1.32 12.67
C GLN A 815 13.56 2.52 12.14
N HIS A 816 14.89 2.38 12.03
CA HIS A 816 15.78 3.52 11.77
C HIS A 816 16.32 3.58 10.33
N TYR A 817 16.12 2.51 9.55
CA TYR A 817 16.60 2.42 8.18
C TYR A 817 15.38 2.35 7.27
N SER A 818 14.99 3.47 6.66
CA SER A 818 13.87 3.51 5.72
C SER A 818 14.36 3.84 4.31
N GLY A 819 13.81 3.12 3.32
CA GLY A 819 14.01 3.42 1.90
C GLY A 819 15.37 2.98 1.35
N ILE A 820 16.10 2.11 2.07
CA ILE A 820 17.42 1.61 1.66
C ILE A 820 17.33 0.16 1.16
N HIS A 821 16.42 -0.66 1.68
CA HIS A 821 16.20 -2.01 1.11
C HIS A 821 15.75 -1.91 -0.35
N LEU A 822 16.35 -2.74 -1.20
CA LEU A 822 15.98 -2.81 -2.61
C LEU A 822 15.16 -4.06 -2.88
N PRO A 823 13.98 -3.93 -3.50
CA PRO A 823 12.97 -4.99 -3.54
C PRO A 823 13.38 -6.23 -4.36
N SER A 824 14.44 -6.14 -5.17
CA SER A 824 14.94 -7.26 -5.97
C SER A 824 16.38 -7.53 -5.60
N ARG A 825 16.75 -8.80 -5.45
CA ARG A 825 18.14 -9.25 -5.24
C ARG A 825 19.09 -8.88 -6.39
N GLN A 826 18.56 -8.59 -7.58
CA GLN A 826 19.37 -8.07 -8.69
C GLN A 826 19.77 -6.61 -8.46
N ASN A 827 18.97 -5.88 -7.67
CA ASN A 827 19.26 -4.54 -7.22
C ASN A 827 20.05 -4.58 -5.90
N GLU A 828 19.64 -5.41 -4.95
CA GLU A 828 20.26 -5.62 -3.64
C GLU A 828 21.40 -6.64 -3.67
N THR A 829 22.50 -6.29 -4.35
CA THR A 829 23.70 -7.15 -4.38
C THR A 829 24.47 -7.09 -3.06
N LEU A 830 25.36 -8.08 -2.79
CA LEU A 830 26.29 -8.02 -1.65
C LEU A 830 27.14 -6.74 -1.64
N ALA A 831 27.47 -6.20 -2.82
CA ALA A 831 28.21 -4.94 -2.96
C ALA A 831 27.33 -3.71 -2.67
N TYR A 832 26.03 -3.79 -2.92
CA TYR A 832 25.08 -2.74 -2.51
C TYR A 832 24.91 -2.71 -1.00
N ILE A 833 24.61 -3.87 -0.38
CA ILE A 833 24.45 -4.02 1.09
C ILE A 833 25.71 -3.54 1.81
N ALA A 834 26.90 -3.87 1.30
CA ALA A 834 28.17 -3.43 1.86
C ALA A 834 28.35 -1.90 1.87
N ARG A 835 27.83 -1.19 0.85
CA ARG A 835 27.93 0.27 0.70
C ARG A 835 26.78 1.03 1.37
N ASN A 836 25.61 0.40 1.46
CA ASN A 836 24.37 1.01 1.94
C ASN A 836 23.84 0.15 3.08
N ARG A 837 24.52 0.19 4.23
CA ARG A 837 24.23 -0.70 5.36
C ARG A 837 22.88 -0.36 5.99
N HIS A 838 22.01 -1.35 6.05
CA HIS A 838 20.67 -1.25 6.59
C HIS A 838 20.24 -2.59 7.21
N ILE A 839 19.15 -2.55 7.96
CA ILE A 839 18.43 -3.72 8.45
C ILE A 839 16.96 -3.31 8.58
N GLU A 840 16.14 -3.76 7.63
CA GLU A 840 14.69 -3.61 7.55
C GLU A 840 14.02 -4.95 7.90
N CYS A 841 12.73 -4.98 8.25
CA CYS A 841 12.04 -6.24 8.56
C CYS A 841 12.13 -7.23 7.39
N VAL A 842 12.09 -6.73 6.16
CA VAL A 842 12.14 -7.58 4.95
C VAL A 842 13.52 -8.14 4.61
N ASP A 843 14.58 -7.63 5.26
CA ASP A 843 15.92 -8.23 5.14
C ASP A 843 15.99 -9.58 5.87
N CYS A 844 15.09 -9.80 6.83
CA CYS A 844 15.00 -11.02 7.62
C CYS A 844 13.69 -11.79 7.39
N HIS A 845 12.61 -11.14 6.95
CA HIS A 845 11.31 -11.75 6.72
C HIS A 845 10.84 -11.56 5.28
N ASN A 846 10.09 -12.50 4.72
CA ASN A 846 9.46 -12.29 3.42
C ASN A 846 7.95 -12.32 3.62
N PRO A 847 7.25 -11.18 3.58
CA PRO A 847 5.83 -11.12 3.88
C PRO A 847 4.97 -11.98 2.94
N HIS A 848 5.47 -12.36 1.77
CA HIS A 848 4.80 -13.23 0.81
C HIS A 848 5.06 -14.73 1.03
N ALA A 849 5.97 -15.11 1.91
CA ALA A 849 6.36 -16.50 2.16
C ALA A 849 6.40 -16.86 3.65
N THR A 850 6.35 -15.85 4.52
CA THR A 850 6.34 -15.97 5.97
C THR A 850 5.15 -16.80 6.42
N ARG A 851 5.43 -17.74 7.30
CA ARG A 851 4.45 -18.61 7.97
C ARG A 851 4.62 -18.48 9.47
N ASN A 852 3.71 -19.08 10.25
CA ASN A 852 3.90 -19.20 11.69
C ASN A 852 5.31 -19.76 11.99
N GLY A 853 6.09 -19.03 12.80
CA GLY A 853 7.51 -19.29 13.04
C GLY A 853 7.74 -20.61 13.78
N LEU A 854 8.88 -21.27 13.52
CA LEU A 854 9.20 -22.60 14.06
C LEU A 854 10.70 -22.84 14.36
N HIS A 855 11.46 -21.90 14.91
CA HIS A 855 12.79 -22.25 15.48
C HIS A 855 12.68 -22.96 16.82
N GLY A 856 11.60 -23.72 17.00
CA GLY A 856 10.93 -23.84 18.26
C GLY A 856 9.67 -22.99 18.34
N ASP A 857 8.84 -23.28 19.32
CA ASP A 857 7.65 -22.52 19.66
C ASP A 857 7.53 -22.43 21.18
N TYR A 858 6.98 -21.35 21.68
CA TYR A 858 6.88 -21.09 23.10
C TYR A 858 5.44 -20.82 23.47
N GLY A 859 5.01 -21.23 24.64
CA GLY A 859 3.67 -20.91 25.09
C GLY A 859 3.50 -21.06 26.58
N ILE A 860 2.33 -20.64 27.01
CA ILE A 860 1.81 -20.91 28.33
C ILE A 860 0.82 -22.05 28.14
N ALA A 861 1.06 -23.19 28.79
CA ALA A 861 0.15 -24.31 28.78
C ALA A 861 -1.19 -23.85 29.36
N THR A 862 -2.29 -24.22 28.71
CA THR A 862 -3.64 -24.08 29.27
C THR A 862 -4.06 -25.35 30.03
N GLY A 863 -3.25 -26.41 29.95
CA GLY A 863 -3.34 -27.62 30.76
C GLY A 863 -2.37 -28.70 30.29
N GLY A 864 -2.47 -29.90 30.85
CA GLY A 864 -1.61 -31.02 30.49
C GLY A 864 -1.85 -32.26 31.33
N SER A 865 -1.18 -33.35 30.97
CA SER A 865 -1.16 -34.64 31.68
C SER A 865 0.27 -35.18 31.74
N SER A 866 0.46 -36.38 32.31
CA SER A 866 1.76 -37.05 32.31
C SER A 866 2.29 -37.43 30.92
N THR A 867 1.49 -37.28 29.86
CA THR A 867 1.88 -37.57 28.46
C THR A 867 1.55 -36.44 27.49
N THR A 868 0.92 -35.34 27.95
CA THR A 868 0.47 -34.27 27.05
C THR A 868 0.70 -32.87 27.63
N LEU A 869 0.90 -31.91 26.73
CA LEU A 869 0.73 -30.48 27.00
C LEU A 869 -0.37 -29.94 26.09
N VAL A 870 -1.32 -29.24 26.68
CA VAL A 870 -2.42 -28.59 25.98
C VAL A 870 -2.20 -27.09 26.01
N ASN A 871 -2.28 -26.45 24.85
CA ASN A 871 -2.33 -25.01 24.69
C ASN A 871 -3.41 -24.68 23.65
N SER A 872 -4.58 -24.25 24.13
CA SER A 872 -5.74 -23.92 23.31
C SER A 872 -5.52 -22.71 22.38
N ASP A 873 -4.52 -21.88 22.66
CA ASP A 873 -4.23 -20.66 21.91
C ASP A 873 -3.29 -20.94 20.72
N LYS A 874 -2.88 -22.20 20.54
CA LYS A 874 -2.02 -22.63 19.44
C LYS A 874 -2.82 -23.13 18.24
N ASN A 875 -2.22 -22.95 17.07
CA ASN A 875 -2.72 -23.50 15.80
C ASN A 875 -1.56 -24.14 15.04
N TRP A 876 -1.01 -25.20 15.61
CA TRP A 876 0.06 -25.99 15.04
C TRP A 876 -0.39 -26.80 13.83
N VAL A 877 0.52 -27.00 12.87
CA VAL A 877 0.28 -28.03 11.85
C VAL A 877 0.40 -29.40 12.52
N PRO A 878 -0.55 -30.34 12.31
CA PRO A 878 -0.46 -31.67 12.88
C PRO A 878 0.88 -32.34 12.59
N ASN A 879 1.49 -32.92 13.63
CA ASN A 879 2.79 -33.60 13.62
C ASN A 879 3.99 -32.76 13.14
N GLN A 880 3.87 -31.44 13.08
CA GLN A 880 4.99 -30.57 12.72
C GLN A 880 6.17 -30.59 13.71
N TRP A 881 5.93 -31.05 14.94
CA TRP A 881 6.90 -31.06 16.03
C TRP A 881 7.41 -32.46 16.39
N VAL A 882 7.05 -33.49 15.63
CA VAL A 882 7.59 -34.83 15.85
C VAL A 882 9.13 -34.80 15.79
N ASP A 883 9.77 -35.50 16.73
CA ASP A 883 11.22 -35.56 16.94
C ASP A 883 11.88 -34.26 17.44
N ALA A 884 11.11 -33.17 17.59
CA ALA A 884 11.57 -31.98 18.31
C ALA A 884 11.55 -32.22 19.83
N TYR A 885 12.19 -31.35 20.59
CA TYR A 885 12.17 -31.39 22.06
C TYR A 885 11.23 -30.33 22.62
N ILE A 886 10.59 -30.60 23.74
CA ILE A 886 9.87 -29.62 24.54
C ILE A 886 10.54 -29.47 25.91
N ASN A 887 10.82 -28.24 26.31
CA ASN A 887 11.36 -27.85 27.61
C ASN A 887 10.32 -27.07 28.40
N ILE A 888 10.06 -27.42 29.66
CA ILE A 888 9.26 -26.59 30.57
C ILE A 888 10.21 -25.64 31.29
N ILE A 889 9.98 -24.34 31.13
CA ILE A 889 10.87 -23.28 31.63
C ILE A 889 10.46 -22.84 33.04
N SER A 890 9.17 -22.70 33.29
CA SER A 890 8.63 -22.31 34.60
C SER A 890 7.25 -22.92 34.85
N GLY A 891 6.82 -22.95 36.11
CA GLY A 891 5.59 -23.61 36.55
C GLY A 891 5.77 -25.11 36.82
N SER A 892 4.66 -25.84 36.90
CA SER A 892 4.68 -27.28 37.13
C SER A 892 5.43 -27.99 36.00
N GLY A 893 6.44 -28.79 36.35
CA GLY A 893 7.30 -29.49 35.40
C GLY A 893 8.58 -28.75 35.00
N ALA A 894 8.84 -27.55 35.54
CA ALA A 894 10.01 -26.73 35.18
C ALA A 894 11.36 -27.47 35.25
N GLY A 895 12.21 -27.20 34.25
CA GLY A 895 13.53 -27.83 34.07
C GLY A 895 13.52 -29.13 33.27
N GLN A 896 12.35 -29.70 32.96
CA GLN A 896 12.24 -30.94 32.17
C GLN A 896 12.36 -30.67 30.67
N THR A 897 13.08 -31.53 29.95
CA THR A 897 13.17 -31.52 28.49
C THR A 897 12.89 -32.93 27.95
N VAL A 898 11.93 -33.07 27.03
CA VAL A 898 11.45 -34.37 26.53
C VAL A 898 11.22 -34.31 25.01
N THR A 899 11.44 -35.42 24.30
CA THR A 899 11.15 -35.52 22.87
C THR A 899 9.64 -35.62 22.61
N ILE A 900 9.19 -34.90 21.60
CA ILE A 900 7.80 -34.86 21.15
C ILE A 900 7.54 -36.05 20.22
N SER A 901 6.56 -36.88 20.58
CA SER A 901 6.15 -38.05 19.79
C SER A 901 5.00 -37.76 18.83
N GLY A 902 4.32 -36.63 18.99
CA GLY A 902 3.21 -36.21 18.12
C GLY A 902 2.64 -34.86 18.53
N ASN A 903 1.94 -34.19 17.61
CA ASN A 903 1.15 -33.02 17.97
C ASN A 903 -0.11 -32.85 17.10
N THR A 904 -1.16 -32.30 17.70
CA THR A 904 -2.32 -31.74 16.98
C THR A 904 -2.15 -30.22 16.84
N ALA A 905 -3.20 -29.49 16.49
CA ALA A 905 -3.18 -28.03 16.45
C ALA A 905 -2.92 -27.37 17.81
N THR A 906 -3.32 -28.01 18.91
CA THR A 906 -3.28 -27.41 20.26
C THR A 906 -2.65 -28.32 21.31
N THR A 907 -2.23 -29.53 20.96
CA THR A 907 -1.72 -30.52 21.93
C THR A 907 -0.40 -31.12 21.47
N ILE A 908 0.60 -31.11 22.35
CA ILE A 908 1.85 -31.88 22.24
C ILE A 908 1.68 -33.20 22.97
N THR A 909 2.16 -34.28 22.38
CA THR A 909 2.25 -35.61 23.01
C THR A 909 3.72 -35.97 23.22
N VAL A 910 4.03 -36.49 24.41
CA VAL A 910 5.37 -36.95 24.82
C VAL A 910 5.27 -38.35 25.44
N SER A 911 6.40 -39.04 25.58
CA SER A 911 6.45 -40.39 26.15
C SER A 911 6.18 -40.44 27.67
N GLY A 912 6.53 -39.38 28.40
CA GLY A 912 6.27 -39.27 29.84
C GLY A 912 7.01 -38.11 30.51
N TRP A 913 6.37 -37.45 31.48
CA TRP A 913 6.95 -36.36 32.29
C TRP A 913 6.08 -36.04 33.53
N THR A 914 6.52 -35.07 34.34
CA THR A 914 5.62 -34.43 35.31
C THR A 914 4.62 -33.53 34.59
N ALA A 915 3.33 -33.72 34.85
CA ALA A 915 2.26 -33.01 34.15
C ALA A 915 2.40 -31.48 34.29
N PRO A 916 2.47 -30.72 33.18
CA PRO A 916 2.42 -29.26 33.23
C PRO A 916 0.99 -28.78 33.51
N ALA A 917 0.86 -27.87 34.46
CA ALA A 917 -0.41 -27.26 34.82
C ALA A 917 -0.69 -26.02 33.94
N SER A 918 -1.93 -25.51 33.99
CA SER A 918 -2.24 -24.22 33.39
C SER A 918 -1.33 -23.13 33.96
N GLY A 919 -0.73 -22.30 33.10
CA GLY A 919 0.26 -21.29 33.49
C GLY A 919 1.71 -21.78 33.39
N SER A 920 1.97 -23.08 33.18
CA SER A 920 3.33 -23.57 32.91
C SER A 920 3.85 -23.05 31.59
N VAL A 921 5.07 -22.53 31.61
CA VAL A 921 5.74 -21.98 30.45
C VAL A 921 6.57 -23.07 29.77
N TYR A 922 6.48 -23.19 28.45
CA TYR A 922 7.25 -24.17 27.68
C TYR A 922 7.91 -23.57 26.43
N ARG A 923 8.94 -24.27 25.94
CA ARG A 923 9.63 -24.01 24.66
C ARG A 923 9.86 -25.32 23.91
N ILE A 924 9.54 -25.35 22.62
CA ILE A 924 9.87 -26.41 21.67
C ILE A 924 11.22 -26.07 21.02
N ILE A 925 12.05 -27.07 20.67
CA ILE A 925 13.40 -26.91 20.12
C ILE A 925 13.61 -27.97 19.03
N THR A 926 14.07 -27.59 17.84
CA THR A 926 14.15 -28.49 16.66
C THR A 926 15.57 -28.90 16.25
N ASN A 927 16.61 -28.41 16.94
CA ASN A 927 18.04 -28.72 16.75
C ASN A 927 18.48 -28.88 15.28
N ASN A 928 18.07 -27.94 14.42
CA ASN A 928 18.48 -27.85 13.03
C ASN A 928 18.95 -26.42 12.73
N ASN A 929 19.64 -26.20 11.61
CA ASN A 929 20.11 -24.87 11.19
C ASN A 929 19.30 -24.29 10.02
N ALA A 930 18.17 -24.92 9.68
CA ALA A 930 17.34 -24.49 8.59
C ALA A 930 16.74 -23.10 8.88
N VAL A 931 16.51 -22.34 7.83
CA VAL A 931 15.81 -21.05 7.96
C VAL A 931 14.44 -21.25 8.62
N SER A 932 14.03 -20.33 9.49
CA SER A 932 12.74 -20.47 10.18
C SER A 932 11.60 -20.40 9.17
N ARG A 933 10.47 -21.03 9.49
CA ARG A 933 9.23 -20.86 8.72
C ARG A 933 8.80 -19.39 8.59
N SER A 934 9.14 -18.55 9.57
CA SER A 934 8.89 -17.11 9.56
C SER A 934 9.82 -16.30 8.64
N GLN A 935 10.95 -16.86 8.24
CA GLN A 935 11.97 -16.25 7.38
C GLN A 935 12.08 -16.93 6.00
N ARG A 936 11.15 -17.84 5.66
CA ARG A 936 11.13 -18.51 4.34
C ARG A 936 11.03 -17.50 3.21
N GLY A 937 11.64 -17.81 2.06
CA GLY A 937 11.63 -16.93 0.88
C GLY A 937 12.53 -15.70 1.00
N VAL A 938 13.29 -15.53 2.08
CA VAL A 938 14.23 -14.43 2.26
C VAL A 938 15.55 -14.74 1.57
N SER A 939 16.15 -13.75 0.92
CA SER A 939 17.46 -13.92 0.30
C SER A 939 18.55 -14.16 1.34
N GLY A 940 19.63 -14.84 0.96
CA GLY A 940 20.76 -15.12 1.85
C GLY A 940 22.11 -15.01 1.14
N ALA A 941 23.18 -15.13 1.91
CA ALA A 941 24.56 -15.27 1.42
C ALA A 941 25.06 -16.69 1.76
N SER A 942 25.18 -17.56 0.76
CA SER A 942 25.88 -18.84 0.91
C SER A 942 27.39 -18.59 1.00
N VAL A 943 28.13 -19.54 1.57
CA VAL A 943 29.58 -19.41 1.80
C VAL A 943 30.31 -20.69 1.43
N SER A 944 31.51 -20.54 0.84
CA SER A 944 32.47 -21.62 0.60
C SER A 944 33.84 -21.28 1.16
N TYR A 945 34.60 -22.28 1.63
CA TYR A 945 35.90 -22.09 2.27
C TYR A 945 37.00 -22.89 1.58
N SER A 946 38.21 -22.31 1.49
CA SER A 946 39.39 -22.93 0.90
C SER A 946 40.27 -23.71 1.88
N GLY A 947 40.06 -23.54 3.18
CA GLY A 947 40.88 -24.17 4.22
C GLY A 947 40.46 -23.77 5.63
N SER A 948 41.25 -24.18 6.64
CA SER A 948 41.06 -23.79 8.05
C SER A 948 41.50 -22.35 8.27
N TRP A 949 40.70 -21.57 9.02
CA TRP A 949 40.93 -20.16 9.31
C TRP A 949 41.22 -19.30 8.07
N THR A 950 40.54 -19.63 6.97
CA THR A 950 40.48 -18.79 5.76
C THR A 950 39.14 -18.08 5.66
N ASN A 951 39.15 -16.89 5.06
CA ASN A 951 37.92 -16.15 4.77
C ASN A 951 37.05 -16.91 3.77
N GLY A 952 35.74 -16.88 3.98
CA GLY A 952 34.77 -17.46 3.06
C GLY A 952 34.59 -16.61 1.79
N THR A 953 34.24 -17.27 0.69
CA THR A 953 33.72 -16.64 -0.53
C THR A 953 32.20 -16.70 -0.50
N TYR A 954 31.53 -15.55 -0.63
CA TYR A 954 30.08 -15.43 -0.45
C TYR A 954 29.32 -15.20 -1.75
N THR A 955 28.18 -15.89 -1.91
CA THR A 955 27.31 -15.78 -3.09
C THR A 955 25.86 -15.57 -2.67
N MET A 956 25.14 -14.65 -3.33
CA MET A 956 23.72 -14.43 -3.06
C MET A 956 22.89 -15.65 -3.49
N VAL A 957 21.98 -16.09 -2.62
CA VAL A 957 20.93 -17.06 -2.92
C VAL A 957 19.55 -16.39 -2.85
N SER A 958 18.63 -16.81 -3.73
CA SER A 958 17.28 -16.22 -3.82
C SER A 958 16.39 -16.58 -2.65
N GLU A 959 16.59 -17.75 -2.07
CA GLU A 959 15.94 -18.20 -0.84
C GLU A 959 17.00 -18.87 0.02
N ALA A 960 17.16 -18.38 1.25
CA ALA A 960 18.03 -18.98 2.24
C ALA A 960 17.47 -20.36 2.62
N ALA A 961 18.32 -21.38 2.58
CA ALA A 961 18.00 -22.71 3.12
C ALA A 961 18.32 -22.78 4.62
N TYR A 962 19.30 -22.00 5.07
CA TYR A 962 19.83 -22.00 6.43
C TYR A 962 19.84 -20.59 7.03
N GLU A 963 19.56 -20.46 8.33
CA GLU A 963 19.45 -19.13 8.97
C GLU A 963 20.75 -18.32 8.86
N TYR A 964 21.91 -18.99 8.98
CA TYR A 964 23.21 -18.32 8.88
C TYR A 964 23.37 -17.56 7.55
N GLN A 965 22.73 -18.01 6.47
CA GLN A 965 22.81 -17.35 5.17
C GLN A 965 22.14 -15.97 5.23
N ILE A 966 21.06 -15.81 5.98
CA ILE A 966 20.41 -14.52 6.20
C ILE A 966 21.34 -13.62 7.01
N CYS A 967 21.88 -14.13 8.11
CA CYS A 967 22.77 -13.36 8.98
C CYS A 967 24.05 -12.92 8.25
N PHE A 968 24.65 -13.80 7.44
CA PHE A 968 25.90 -13.52 6.72
C PHE A 968 25.76 -12.48 5.61
N LYS A 969 24.53 -12.14 5.17
CA LYS A 969 24.31 -10.95 4.32
C LYS A 969 24.86 -9.68 4.96
N CYS A 970 24.82 -9.58 6.29
CA CYS A 970 25.15 -8.37 7.04
C CYS A 970 26.29 -8.55 8.06
N HIS A 971 26.51 -9.77 8.57
CA HIS A 971 27.46 -10.06 9.66
C HIS A 971 28.76 -10.75 9.20
N ALA A 972 28.92 -10.97 7.89
CA ALA A 972 30.16 -11.52 7.31
C ALA A 972 31.04 -10.43 6.67
N VAL A 973 32.27 -10.80 6.31
CA VAL A 973 33.25 -9.90 5.67
C VAL A 973 32.74 -9.35 4.33
N THR A 974 33.00 -8.06 4.06
CA THR A 974 32.75 -7.38 2.77
C THR A 974 33.85 -7.65 1.77
N ASP A 975 35.09 -7.66 2.24
CA ASP A 975 36.29 -7.78 1.43
C ASP A 975 37.27 -8.76 2.10
N PRO A 976 37.43 -9.97 1.53
CA PRO A 976 38.35 -10.98 2.06
C PRO A 976 39.81 -10.54 2.12
N ALA A 977 40.24 -9.62 1.26
CA ALA A 977 41.63 -9.16 1.17
C ALA A 977 41.98 -8.14 2.27
N THR A 978 41.03 -7.29 2.66
CA THR A 978 41.20 -6.32 3.76
C THR A 978 40.60 -6.79 5.10
N ASN A 979 39.91 -7.94 5.12
CA ASN A 979 39.18 -8.47 6.27
C ASN A 979 38.18 -7.45 6.87
N THR A 980 37.66 -6.57 6.03
CA THR A 980 36.71 -5.51 6.43
C THR A 980 35.34 -6.14 6.70
N LEU A 981 34.74 -5.87 7.86
CA LEU A 981 33.41 -6.38 8.21
C LEU A 981 32.29 -5.52 7.62
N ARG A 982 31.18 -6.15 7.20
CA ARG A 982 29.95 -5.46 6.72
C ARG A 982 29.35 -4.55 7.77
N TYR A 983 29.47 -4.88 9.06
CA TYR A 983 29.12 -3.99 10.16
C TYR A 983 30.36 -3.54 10.95
N TRP A 984 30.40 -2.24 11.24
CA TRP A 984 31.38 -1.48 12.03
C TRP A 984 32.82 -1.56 11.49
N ASN A 985 33.33 -0.47 10.90
CA ASN A 985 34.77 -0.35 10.63
C ASN A 985 35.50 -0.12 11.95
N VAL A 986 35.61 -1.19 12.73
CA VAL A 986 36.34 -1.23 14.00
C VAL A 986 37.56 -2.09 13.79
N THR A 987 38.27 -1.78 12.71
CA THR A 987 39.69 -2.10 12.63
C THR A 987 40.49 -1.24 13.61
N SER A 988 39.90 -0.17 14.19
CA SER A 988 40.55 0.62 15.24
C SER A 988 40.87 -0.26 16.47
N PRO A 989 42.16 -0.38 16.83
CA PRO A 989 42.58 -1.00 18.09
C PRO A 989 41.95 -0.32 19.32
N SER A 990 41.52 0.95 19.20
CA SER A 990 40.95 1.74 20.30
C SER A 990 39.61 1.24 20.86
N LEU A 991 38.93 0.32 20.16
CA LEU A 991 37.60 -0.16 20.55
C LEU A 991 37.63 -1.46 21.35
N GLY A 992 38.78 -2.13 21.40
CA GLY A 992 39.05 -3.18 22.37
C GLY A 992 37.96 -4.27 22.45
N ALA A 993 37.43 -4.52 23.65
CA ALA A 993 36.43 -5.53 23.97
C ALA A 993 35.09 -5.36 23.25
N ALA A 994 34.79 -4.14 22.78
CA ALA A 994 33.58 -3.79 22.03
C ALA A 994 33.69 -4.06 20.52
N ARG A 995 34.89 -4.39 20.02
CA ARG A 995 35.16 -4.68 18.60
C ARG A 995 34.41 -5.91 18.12
N TRP A 996 33.77 -5.91 16.95
CA TRP A 996 33.20 -7.12 16.33
C TRP A 996 34.28 -8.03 15.70
N THR A 997 34.04 -9.33 15.67
CA THR A 997 34.91 -10.33 15.02
C THR A 997 34.38 -10.76 13.66
N ASN A 998 35.23 -11.42 12.89
CA ASN A 998 34.85 -12.03 11.63
C ASN A 998 34.10 -13.34 11.88
N ILE A 999 32.78 -13.23 12.01
CA ILE A 999 31.88 -14.33 12.35
C ILE A 999 31.96 -15.46 11.31
N GLY A 1000 32.00 -15.10 10.02
CA GLY A 1000 32.11 -16.08 8.94
C GLY A 1000 33.43 -16.87 8.95
N LEU A 1001 34.52 -16.28 9.45
CA LEU A 1001 35.80 -16.97 9.67
C LEU A 1001 35.76 -17.90 10.90
N GLU A 1002 35.13 -17.46 11.98
CA GLU A 1002 35.04 -18.23 13.23
C GLU A 1002 34.22 -19.51 13.05
N PHE A 1003 33.09 -19.43 12.35
CA PHE A 1003 32.23 -20.57 12.04
C PHE A 1003 32.72 -21.44 10.88
N ASN A 1004 33.89 -21.15 10.30
CA ASN A 1004 34.45 -21.94 9.20
C ASN A 1004 34.57 -23.42 9.61
N PRO A 1005 33.86 -24.35 8.95
CA PRO A 1005 33.82 -25.74 9.38
C PRO A 1005 35.13 -26.53 9.21
N ASN A 1006 36.11 -25.96 8.50
CA ASN A 1006 37.46 -26.51 8.43
C ASN A 1006 38.28 -26.21 9.70
N ASN A 1007 37.82 -25.29 10.55
CA ASN A 1007 38.44 -24.96 11.83
C ASN A 1007 38.50 -26.20 12.74
N ALA A 1008 39.51 -26.23 13.62
CA ALA A 1008 39.73 -27.37 14.50
C ALA A 1008 38.69 -27.45 15.63
N SER A 1009 38.04 -26.32 15.96
CA SER A 1009 36.78 -26.30 16.70
C SER A 1009 35.86 -25.20 16.19
N TYR A 1010 34.56 -25.48 16.28
CA TYR A 1010 33.48 -24.54 15.98
C TYR A 1010 32.19 -25.06 16.60
N HIS A 1011 31.27 -24.16 16.90
CA HIS A 1011 29.89 -24.52 17.14
C HIS A 1011 29.17 -24.75 15.80
N PRO A 1012 28.37 -25.83 15.67
CA PRO A 1012 27.87 -26.34 14.39
C PRO A 1012 26.72 -25.51 13.78
N VAL A 1013 26.96 -24.22 13.47
CA VAL A 1013 25.97 -23.34 12.81
C VAL A 1013 25.85 -23.65 11.31
N ILE A 1014 26.99 -23.80 10.64
CA ILE A 1014 27.02 -24.01 9.17
C ILE A 1014 26.78 -25.48 8.83
N GLN A 1015 27.38 -26.41 9.58
CA GLN A 1015 27.25 -27.85 9.36
C GLN A 1015 27.58 -28.66 10.63
N PRO A 1016 27.19 -29.95 10.69
CA PRO A 1016 27.52 -30.83 11.81
C PRO A 1016 29.02 -30.99 12.03
N LEU A 1017 29.42 -31.18 13.29
CA LEU A 1017 30.76 -31.67 13.61
C LEU A 1017 30.95 -33.10 13.05
N PRO A 1018 32.10 -33.42 12.40
CA PRO A 1018 32.34 -34.74 11.81
C PRO A 1018 32.16 -35.88 12.82
N SER A 1019 31.60 -37.01 12.38
CA SER A 1019 31.48 -38.23 13.19
C SER A 1019 32.83 -38.90 13.47
N THR A 1020 33.82 -38.63 12.63
CA THR A 1020 35.19 -39.15 12.75
C THR A 1020 36.15 -38.09 13.28
N GLY A 1021 37.04 -38.49 14.19
CA GLY A 1021 38.02 -37.61 14.84
C GLY A 1021 37.56 -37.01 16.17
N ASN A 1022 38.45 -36.28 16.84
CA ASN A 1022 38.28 -35.89 18.26
C ASN A 1022 37.49 -34.58 18.47
N ARG A 1023 36.78 -34.09 17.44
CA ARG A 1023 36.10 -32.77 17.44
C ARG A 1023 34.71 -32.82 18.08
N ARG A 1024 33.97 -33.91 17.87
CA ARG A 1024 32.57 -34.07 18.32
C ARG A 1024 32.52 -34.51 19.79
N LEU A 1025 31.61 -33.91 20.56
CA LEU A 1025 31.36 -34.27 21.95
C LEU A 1025 30.48 -35.52 22.06
N THR A 1026 30.58 -36.25 23.17
CA THR A 1026 29.70 -37.39 23.48
C THR A 1026 28.34 -36.90 24.00
N THR A 1027 27.31 -37.75 23.97
CA THR A 1027 25.98 -37.40 24.48
C THR A 1027 26.01 -36.97 25.95
N ALA A 1028 26.83 -37.61 26.79
CA ALA A 1028 26.97 -37.23 28.20
C ALA A 1028 27.53 -35.81 28.43
N ALA A 1029 28.13 -35.22 27.39
CA ALA A 1029 28.69 -33.87 27.42
C ALA A 1029 27.71 -32.77 27.00
N LEU A 1030 26.51 -33.15 26.59
CA LEU A 1030 25.47 -32.25 26.12
C LEU A 1030 24.26 -32.29 27.05
N THR A 1031 23.58 -31.15 27.17
CA THR A 1031 22.34 -30.98 27.93
C THR A 1031 21.36 -30.13 27.12
N GLY A 1032 20.19 -29.83 27.67
CA GLY A 1032 19.22 -28.95 27.02
C GLY A 1032 18.55 -29.57 25.78
N GLY A 1033 18.63 -30.89 25.62
CA GLY A 1033 18.10 -31.62 24.46
C GLY A 1033 19.08 -31.80 23.31
N TRP A 1034 20.29 -31.24 23.39
CA TRP A 1034 21.30 -31.36 22.34
C TRP A 1034 21.92 -32.77 22.28
N GLN A 1035 22.09 -33.27 21.06
CA GLN A 1035 22.74 -34.54 20.74
C GLN A 1035 24.00 -34.31 19.89
N PRO A 1036 24.98 -35.22 19.96
CA PRO A 1036 26.15 -35.15 19.10
C PRO A 1036 25.72 -35.09 17.63
N GLY A 1037 26.31 -34.21 16.85
CA GLY A 1037 26.10 -34.13 15.39
C GLY A 1037 24.87 -33.33 14.95
N GLU A 1038 24.13 -32.76 15.90
CA GLU A 1038 23.13 -31.76 15.60
C GLU A 1038 23.78 -30.42 15.21
N VAL A 1039 22.99 -29.55 14.59
CA VAL A 1039 23.38 -28.22 14.14
C VAL A 1039 22.50 -27.17 14.79
N MET A 1040 23.01 -25.94 14.85
CA MET A 1040 22.35 -24.82 15.51
C MET A 1040 22.08 -23.67 14.55
N THR A 1041 21.13 -22.84 14.93
CA THR A 1041 20.85 -21.53 14.35
C THR A 1041 21.66 -20.45 15.08
N CYS A 1042 21.78 -19.27 14.48
CA CYS A 1042 22.30 -18.11 15.19
C CYS A 1042 21.37 -17.74 16.36
N SER A 1043 20.06 -17.89 16.15
CA SER A 1043 19.02 -17.55 17.13
C SER A 1043 18.99 -18.47 18.37
N ASP A 1044 19.58 -19.67 18.32
CA ASP A 1044 19.77 -20.53 19.50
C ASP A 1044 20.69 -19.89 20.56
N CYS A 1045 21.57 -18.97 20.12
CA CYS A 1045 22.49 -18.23 20.98
C CYS A 1045 22.14 -16.74 21.07
N HIS A 1046 21.59 -16.17 20.00
CA HIS A 1046 21.36 -14.74 19.83
C HIS A 1046 19.88 -14.38 19.66
N GLY A 1047 19.27 -13.87 20.73
CA GLY A 1047 17.88 -13.42 20.69
C GLY A 1047 17.48 -12.69 21.96
N ARG A 1048 16.18 -12.51 22.14
CA ARG A 1048 15.62 -11.90 23.35
C ARG A 1048 15.93 -12.72 24.61
N ASP A 1049 16.22 -12.04 25.70
CA ASP A 1049 16.65 -12.62 27.00
C ASP A 1049 15.48 -12.96 27.94
N THR A 1050 14.24 -12.63 27.57
CA THR A 1050 13.05 -12.94 28.36
C THR A 1050 12.56 -14.35 28.07
N SER A 1051 13.07 -15.34 28.80
CA SER A 1051 12.58 -16.73 28.75
C SER A 1051 11.22 -16.94 29.41
N THR A 1052 10.58 -15.88 29.91
CA THR A 1052 9.34 -15.91 30.72
C THR A 1052 8.13 -15.26 30.05
N SER A 1053 8.26 -14.71 28.84
CA SER A 1053 7.17 -14.01 28.16
C SER A 1053 6.87 -14.59 26.76
N ALA A 1054 5.59 -14.59 26.37
CA ALA A 1054 5.09 -15.09 25.09
C ALA A 1054 5.39 -14.14 23.91
N THR A 1055 6.58 -13.56 23.88
CA THR A 1055 6.99 -12.45 23.00
C THR A 1055 7.69 -12.93 21.74
N ALA A 1056 7.83 -12.05 20.74
CA ALA A 1056 8.55 -12.36 19.51
C ALA A 1056 10.03 -12.74 19.77
N GLN A 1057 10.43 -13.94 19.34
CA GLN A 1057 11.80 -14.46 19.50
C GLN A 1057 12.69 -14.10 18.31
N GLY A 1058 14.01 -14.22 18.48
CA GLY A 1058 15.01 -13.77 17.51
C GLY A 1058 15.63 -12.42 17.90
N PRO A 1059 16.39 -11.77 17.00
CA PRO A 1059 17.21 -10.59 17.33
C PRO A 1059 16.43 -9.27 17.42
N HIS A 1060 15.16 -9.33 17.87
CA HIS A 1060 14.21 -8.21 17.92
C HIS A 1060 14.41 -7.26 19.10
N GLY A 1061 15.28 -7.57 20.06
CA GLY A 1061 15.48 -6.78 21.28
C GLY A 1061 15.99 -7.65 22.42
N SER A 1062 17.02 -7.22 23.14
CA SER A 1062 17.49 -7.90 24.36
C SER A 1062 18.05 -6.91 25.37
N THR A 1063 17.79 -7.11 26.66
CA THR A 1063 18.46 -6.37 27.74
C THR A 1063 19.90 -6.85 27.97
N VAL A 1064 20.28 -7.99 27.37
CA VAL A 1064 21.61 -8.59 27.51
C VAL A 1064 22.49 -8.26 26.31
N LYS A 1065 23.71 -7.78 26.60
CA LYS A 1065 24.69 -7.46 25.56
C LYS A 1065 25.00 -8.68 24.70
N TRP A 1066 25.12 -8.44 23.39
CA TRP A 1066 25.29 -9.47 22.35
C TRP A 1066 24.06 -10.37 22.16
N LEU A 1067 22.91 -10.00 22.74
CA LEU A 1067 21.66 -10.74 22.64
C LEU A 1067 21.78 -12.18 23.15
N LEU A 1068 22.59 -12.44 24.19
CA LEU A 1068 22.70 -13.81 24.69
C LEU A 1068 21.36 -14.26 25.27
N THR A 1069 20.78 -15.31 24.70
CA THR A 1069 19.47 -15.85 25.08
C THR A 1069 19.59 -17.21 25.79
N GLY A 1070 18.47 -17.72 26.29
CA GLY A 1070 18.38 -18.95 27.07
C GLY A 1070 18.24 -18.70 28.57
N MET A 1071 18.25 -19.79 29.33
CA MET A 1071 18.12 -19.77 30.79
C MET A 1071 19.33 -19.11 31.47
N TYR A 1072 20.50 -19.29 30.87
CA TYR A 1072 21.77 -18.79 31.39
C TYR A 1072 22.37 -17.80 30.39
N GLN A 1073 22.79 -16.62 30.85
CA GLN A 1073 23.11 -15.50 29.95
C GLN A 1073 24.47 -14.85 30.27
N ASN A 1074 25.17 -15.36 31.28
CA ASN A 1074 26.42 -14.79 31.76
C ASN A 1074 27.60 -15.35 30.96
N TRP A 1075 28.33 -14.49 30.23
CA TRP A 1075 29.62 -14.82 29.65
C TRP A 1075 30.40 -13.57 29.18
N PRO A 1076 31.69 -13.40 29.54
CA PRO A 1076 32.51 -14.26 30.41
C PRO A 1076 32.44 -13.87 31.89
N PHE A 1077 31.54 -12.97 32.27
CA PHE A 1077 31.46 -12.42 33.63
C PHE A 1077 30.35 -13.07 34.45
N THR A 1078 30.39 -12.93 35.75
CA THR A 1078 29.38 -13.43 36.71
C THR A 1078 28.04 -12.70 36.64
N SER A 1079 27.93 -11.65 35.82
CA SER A 1079 26.71 -10.87 35.59
C SER A 1079 26.55 -10.55 34.11
N ALA A 1080 25.34 -10.76 33.58
CA ALA A 1080 24.98 -10.45 32.20
C ALA A 1080 25.16 -8.96 31.85
N ALA A 1081 24.96 -8.07 32.83
CA ALA A 1081 25.18 -6.63 32.65
C ALA A 1081 26.64 -6.27 32.33
N ALA A 1082 27.59 -7.11 32.77
CA ALA A 1082 29.01 -6.92 32.49
C ALA A 1082 29.45 -7.55 31.15
N ASN A 1083 28.57 -8.29 30.44
CA ASN A 1083 28.93 -8.92 29.18
C ASN A 1083 29.55 -7.88 28.22
N GLY A 1084 30.65 -8.26 27.56
CA GLY A 1084 31.34 -7.42 26.57
C GLY A 1084 31.99 -6.12 27.07
N THR A 1085 32.17 -5.89 28.37
CA THR A 1085 33.07 -4.84 28.89
C THR A 1085 34.52 -5.32 28.90
N SER A 1086 35.49 -4.39 28.84
CA SER A 1086 36.93 -4.71 28.93
C SER A 1086 37.44 -4.81 30.37
N SER A 1087 36.79 -4.13 31.32
CA SER A 1087 37.12 -4.15 32.75
C SER A 1087 35.88 -3.76 33.58
N GLY A 1088 35.83 -4.20 34.85
CA GLY A 1088 34.77 -3.83 35.81
C GLY A 1088 33.83 -4.96 36.24
N GLY A 1089 33.86 -6.12 35.58
CA GLY A 1089 33.10 -7.32 35.98
C GLY A 1089 33.99 -8.42 36.56
N THR A 1090 33.47 -9.18 37.52
CA THR A 1090 34.14 -10.40 38.03
C THR A 1090 34.00 -11.52 37.00
N LEU A 1091 35.11 -12.02 36.48
CA LEU A 1091 35.12 -13.14 35.52
C LEU A 1091 34.51 -14.41 36.13
N LEU A 1092 33.74 -15.15 35.34
CA LEU A 1092 33.28 -16.49 35.68
C LEU A 1092 34.50 -17.39 35.91
N ALA A 1093 34.61 -17.93 37.12
CA ALA A 1093 35.66 -18.86 37.49
C ALA A 1093 35.09 -20.24 37.81
N GLY A 1094 35.91 -21.27 37.61
CA GLY A 1094 35.59 -22.60 38.11
C GLY A 1094 35.46 -22.59 39.64
N THR A 1095 34.50 -23.34 40.17
CA THR A 1095 34.32 -23.48 41.64
C THR A 1095 35.25 -24.54 42.23
N GLY A 1096 35.86 -25.40 41.39
CA GLY A 1096 36.63 -26.56 41.83
C GLY A 1096 35.78 -27.65 42.49
N THR A 1097 34.46 -27.52 42.44
CA THR A 1097 33.47 -28.45 43.01
C THR A 1097 32.67 -29.16 41.91
N ALA A 1098 31.86 -30.15 42.30
CA ALA A 1098 30.89 -30.77 41.40
C ALA A 1098 29.76 -29.82 40.95
N THR A 1099 29.67 -28.61 41.54
CA THR A 1099 28.60 -27.65 41.25
C THR A 1099 29.01 -26.67 40.13
N PRO A 1100 28.20 -26.54 39.06
CA PRO A 1100 28.48 -25.58 37.99
C PRO A 1100 28.41 -24.12 38.49
N PRO A 1101 29.21 -23.21 37.91
CA PRO A 1101 29.02 -21.77 38.08
C PRO A 1101 27.59 -21.34 37.71
N ALA A 1102 26.93 -20.62 38.61
CA ALA A 1102 25.56 -20.15 38.41
C ALA A 1102 25.44 -19.24 37.16
N ASN A 1103 24.34 -19.38 36.42
CA ASN A 1103 23.95 -18.56 35.29
C ASN A 1103 24.93 -18.50 34.09
N ASN A 1104 25.92 -19.40 34.02
CA ASN A 1104 26.88 -19.46 32.92
C ASN A 1104 26.22 -19.93 31.60
N PHE A 1105 26.34 -19.11 30.55
CA PHE A 1105 25.74 -19.32 29.24
C PHE A 1105 26.07 -20.69 28.60
N CYS A 1106 27.27 -21.22 28.82
CA CYS A 1106 27.71 -22.48 28.21
C CYS A 1106 26.85 -23.68 28.65
N PHE A 1107 26.22 -23.62 29.83
CA PHE A 1107 25.42 -24.72 30.37
C PHE A 1107 23.99 -24.77 29.85
N ASN A 1108 23.62 -23.88 28.91
CA ASN A 1108 22.43 -24.10 28.09
C ASN A 1108 22.57 -25.37 27.23
N CYS A 1109 23.81 -25.73 26.83
CA CYS A 1109 24.06 -26.85 25.91
C CYS A 1109 25.11 -27.85 26.42
N HIS A 1110 26.00 -27.46 27.35
CA HIS A 1110 27.05 -28.33 27.88
C HIS A 1110 26.78 -28.80 29.31
N THR A 1111 27.21 -30.01 29.66
CA THR A 1111 27.20 -30.47 31.05
C THR A 1111 28.50 -30.08 31.77
N TRP A 1112 28.40 -29.72 33.04
CA TRP A 1112 29.58 -29.43 33.87
C TRP A 1112 30.47 -30.67 34.06
N ALA A 1113 29.83 -31.84 34.27
CA ALA A 1113 30.50 -33.10 34.56
C ALA A 1113 31.39 -33.60 33.42
N ALA A 1114 31.03 -33.32 32.16
CA ALA A 1114 31.79 -33.81 31.01
C ALA A 1114 33.09 -33.05 30.73
N GLY A 1115 33.33 -31.91 31.38
CA GLY A 1115 34.66 -31.30 31.40
C GLY A 1115 35.71 -32.10 32.15
N GLY A 1116 35.30 -33.21 32.78
CA GLY A 1116 36.18 -34.12 33.49
C GLY A 1116 36.81 -33.48 34.73
N TYR A 1117 38.00 -33.97 35.11
CA TYR A 1117 38.72 -33.53 36.29
C TYR A 1117 39.10 -32.04 36.26
N GLY A 1118 39.25 -31.45 35.07
CA GLY A 1118 39.56 -30.02 34.90
C GLY A 1118 38.44 -29.09 35.39
N HIS A 1119 37.17 -29.52 35.36
CA HIS A 1119 36.04 -28.74 35.87
C HIS A 1119 35.60 -29.19 37.28
N THR A 1120 35.63 -30.51 37.57
CA THR A 1120 34.93 -31.09 38.74
C THR A 1120 35.82 -31.55 39.90
N LYS A 1121 37.11 -31.78 39.68
CA LYS A 1121 38.00 -32.39 40.69
C LYS A 1121 39.44 -31.93 40.52
N SER A 1122 39.80 -30.87 41.22
CA SER A 1122 41.21 -30.64 41.52
C SER A 1122 41.36 -30.00 42.90
N LEU A 1123 42.28 -30.51 43.70
CA LEU A 1123 42.77 -29.91 44.94
C LEU A 1123 43.31 -28.49 44.63
N GLY A 1124 42.45 -27.48 44.73
CA GLY A 1124 42.78 -26.04 44.75
C GLY A 1124 43.30 -25.35 43.48
N GLY A 1125 43.68 -26.06 42.41
CA GLY A 1125 44.42 -25.48 41.27
C GLY A 1125 43.61 -24.91 40.10
N HIS A 1126 42.35 -25.32 39.92
CA HIS A 1126 41.52 -25.00 38.73
C HIS A 1126 40.36 -24.02 39.03
N SER A 1127 40.35 -23.38 40.20
CA SER A 1127 39.43 -22.27 40.52
C SER A 1127 39.87 -20.98 39.84
N ARG A 1128 39.87 -20.99 38.50
CA ARG A 1128 40.38 -19.90 37.65
C ARG A 1128 39.31 -19.40 36.69
N PRO A 1129 39.45 -18.17 36.17
CA PRO A 1129 38.56 -17.66 35.13
C PRO A 1129 38.47 -18.62 33.94
N CYS A 1130 37.26 -18.94 33.48
CA CYS A 1130 37.04 -19.86 32.36
C CYS A 1130 37.78 -19.38 31.09
N VAL A 1131 37.88 -18.06 30.91
CA VAL A 1131 38.59 -17.41 29.79
C VAL A 1131 40.11 -17.55 29.82
N ASN A 1132 40.69 -18.12 30.89
CA ASN A 1132 42.10 -18.51 30.88
C ASN A 1132 42.37 -19.79 30.08
N CYS A 1133 41.33 -20.60 29.88
CA CYS A 1133 41.42 -21.86 29.14
C CYS A 1133 40.61 -21.79 27.84
N HIS A 1134 39.47 -21.09 27.84
CA HIS A 1134 38.57 -20.98 26.70
C HIS A 1134 38.62 -19.59 26.04
N ILE A 1135 38.41 -19.53 24.72
CA ILE A 1135 38.32 -18.27 23.98
C ILE A 1135 37.13 -17.43 24.47
N ARG A 1136 37.31 -16.10 24.54
CA ARG A 1136 36.26 -15.16 24.96
C ARG A 1136 35.07 -15.10 24.01
N VAL A 1137 35.27 -15.34 22.71
CA VAL A 1137 34.23 -15.34 21.67
C VAL A 1137 34.03 -16.79 21.20
N PRO A 1138 33.07 -17.53 21.76
CA PRO A 1138 32.98 -18.98 21.60
C PRO A 1138 32.22 -19.37 20.31
N HIS A 1139 32.67 -18.90 19.15
CA HIS A 1139 32.11 -19.34 17.85
C HIS A 1139 32.93 -20.48 17.26
N GLY A 1140 34.24 -20.27 17.10
CA GLY A 1140 35.18 -21.26 16.61
C GLY A 1140 36.63 -20.76 16.64
N GLY A 1141 37.58 -21.67 16.46
CA GLY A 1141 39.01 -21.40 16.58
C GLY A 1141 39.89 -22.32 15.75
N LYS A 1142 41.13 -21.87 15.46
CA LYS A 1142 42.22 -22.66 14.82
C LYS A 1142 42.57 -23.96 15.54
N VAL A 1143 42.02 -24.11 16.72
CA VAL A 1143 42.48 -24.94 17.80
C VAL A 1143 41.29 -25.61 18.43
N PRO A 1144 41.49 -26.75 19.08
CA PRO A 1144 40.35 -27.60 19.36
C PRO A 1144 39.71 -27.22 20.72
N ARG A 1145 38.46 -27.63 20.93
CA ARG A 1145 37.68 -27.38 22.17
C ARG A 1145 37.57 -25.90 22.60
N LEU A 1146 37.62 -24.98 21.62
CA LEU A 1146 37.54 -23.53 21.85
C LEU A 1146 38.58 -23.05 22.87
N LEU A 1147 39.77 -23.66 22.88
CA LEU A 1147 40.84 -23.31 23.82
C LEU A 1147 41.57 -22.03 23.37
N THR A 1148 42.19 -21.34 24.32
CA THR A 1148 42.97 -20.11 24.09
C THR A 1148 44.36 -20.18 24.71
N GLY A 1149 45.25 -19.26 24.33
CA GLY A 1149 46.61 -19.16 24.86
C GLY A 1149 47.29 -17.82 24.58
N GLY A 1150 48.60 -17.73 24.86
CA GLY A 1150 49.39 -16.49 24.83
C GLY A 1150 49.32 -15.69 23.52
N ASN A 1151 49.28 -16.39 22.37
CA ASN A 1151 49.28 -15.77 21.03
C ASN A 1151 47.89 -15.61 20.42
N ALA A 1152 46.82 -15.83 21.19
CA ALA A 1152 45.46 -15.55 20.71
C ALA A 1152 45.30 -14.06 20.36
N PRO A 1153 44.60 -13.69 19.27
CA PRO A 1153 44.35 -12.29 18.96
C PRO A 1153 43.59 -11.59 20.09
N SER A 1154 43.82 -10.28 20.27
CA SER A 1154 43.36 -9.50 21.43
C SER A 1154 41.89 -9.73 21.82
N ARG A 1155 40.98 -9.82 20.84
CA ARG A 1155 39.54 -10.00 21.09
C ARG A 1155 39.16 -11.38 21.66
N TYR A 1156 40.01 -12.40 21.49
CA TYR A 1156 39.81 -13.75 22.02
C TYR A 1156 40.46 -13.98 23.39
N LYS A 1157 41.24 -13.00 23.89
CA LYS A 1157 41.84 -12.99 25.23
C LYS A 1157 40.82 -12.54 26.31
N PRO A 1158 41.08 -12.80 27.61
CA PRO A 1158 40.13 -12.55 28.70
C PRO A 1158 39.47 -11.17 28.75
N ASP A 1159 40.24 -10.10 28.57
CA ASP A 1159 39.75 -8.72 28.66
C ASP A 1159 39.23 -8.18 27.31
N GLY A 1160 39.40 -8.94 26.21
CA GLY A 1160 39.08 -8.51 24.86
C GLY A 1160 39.98 -7.39 24.28
N ASN A 1161 40.96 -6.89 25.04
CA ASN A 1161 41.92 -5.85 24.65
C ASN A 1161 43.34 -6.40 24.45
N GLY A 1162 43.55 -7.68 24.72
CA GLY A 1162 44.85 -8.32 24.61
C GLY A 1162 45.64 -8.37 25.92
N GLY A 1163 45.02 -7.99 27.04
CA GLY A 1163 45.62 -8.00 28.36
C GLY A 1163 45.93 -9.40 28.88
N ALA A 1164 46.61 -9.40 30.03
CA ALA A 1164 47.20 -10.60 30.61
C ALA A 1164 46.14 -11.55 31.18
N PHE A 1165 46.44 -12.85 31.10
CA PHE A 1165 45.71 -13.89 31.81
C PHE A 1165 45.88 -13.73 33.33
N SER A 1166 44.80 -13.92 34.09
CA SER A 1166 44.88 -13.87 35.56
C SER A 1166 45.37 -15.22 36.11
N GLY A 1167 46.65 -15.35 36.46
CA GLY A 1167 47.26 -16.63 36.87
C GLY A 1167 47.74 -17.49 35.69
N SER A 1168 47.92 -18.81 35.88
CA SER A 1168 48.39 -19.68 34.77
C SER A 1168 47.31 -19.87 33.70
N TYR A 1169 47.77 -19.97 32.46
CA TYR A 1169 47.00 -20.17 31.23
C TYR A 1169 47.61 -21.29 30.40
N LEU A 1170 46.88 -21.79 29.39
CA LEU A 1170 47.37 -22.87 28.52
C LEU A 1170 48.44 -22.38 27.55
N THR A 1171 49.54 -23.12 27.41
CA THR A 1171 50.64 -22.86 26.45
C THR A 1171 50.63 -23.82 25.28
N SER A 1172 50.12 -25.04 25.48
CA SER A 1172 49.84 -25.98 24.39
C SER A 1172 48.87 -27.09 24.85
N ALA A 1173 48.26 -27.79 23.90
CA ALA A 1173 47.40 -28.94 24.17
C ALA A 1173 47.50 -30.02 23.07
N VAL A 1174 47.01 -31.22 23.36
CA VAL A 1174 46.74 -32.29 22.40
C VAL A 1174 45.34 -32.84 22.64
N LEU A 1175 44.61 -33.23 21.57
CA LEU A 1175 43.37 -34.00 21.76
C LEU A 1175 43.67 -35.47 21.71
N PRO A 1176 43.54 -36.16 22.85
CA PRO A 1176 43.60 -37.60 22.85
C PRO A 1176 42.36 -38.19 22.16
N ALA A 1177 42.53 -39.36 21.55
CA ALA A 1177 41.44 -40.14 20.95
C ALA A 1177 40.33 -40.51 21.94
N SER A 1178 40.64 -40.51 23.24
CA SER A 1178 39.68 -40.74 24.32
C SER A 1178 38.65 -39.61 24.48
N GLY A 1179 38.85 -38.44 23.85
CA GLY A 1179 37.95 -37.29 23.94
C GLY A 1179 38.02 -36.49 25.24
N TYR A 1180 38.77 -36.96 26.25
CA TYR A 1180 38.99 -36.29 27.54
C TYR A 1180 40.43 -35.80 27.66
N MET A 1181 40.64 -34.51 27.94
CA MET A 1181 41.98 -33.98 28.21
C MET A 1181 42.38 -34.25 29.67
N GLY A 1182 43.33 -35.15 29.88
CA GLY A 1182 43.99 -35.36 31.17
C GLY A 1182 45.12 -34.38 31.42
N ALA A 1183 45.74 -34.46 32.61
CA ALA A 1183 46.80 -33.53 33.02
C ALA A 1183 48.01 -33.51 32.08
N ASN A 1184 48.36 -34.63 31.44
CA ASN A 1184 49.48 -34.71 30.50
C ASN A 1184 49.09 -34.29 29.06
N ASN A 1185 47.83 -33.98 28.81
CA ASN A 1185 47.37 -33.54 27.49
C ASN A 1185 47.42 -32.02 27.30
N VAL A 1186 47.74 -31.28 28.36
CA VAL A 1186 47.79 -29.81 28.37
C VAL A 1186 49.08 -29.35 29.05
N SER A 1187 49.62 -28.23 28.58
CA SER A 1187 50.77 -27.55 29.16
C SER A 1187 50.36 -26.13 29.56
N CYS A 1188 50.95 -25.60 30.62
CA CYS A 1188 50.54 -24.33 31.23
C CYS A 1188 51.73 -23.38 31.40
N SER A 1189 51.45 -22.08 31.44
CA SER A 1189 52.47 -21.04 31.63
C SER A 1189 53.19 -21.10 32.98
N SER A 1190 52.59 -21.80 33.95
CA SER A 1190 53.21 -22.23 35.20
C SER A 1190 52.52 -23.51 35.68
N ILE A 1191 53.23 -24.33 36.47
CA ILE A 1191 52.70 -25.58 37.03
C ILE A 1191 51.46 -25.24 37.87
N CYS A 1192 50.29 -25.72 37.46
CA CYS A 1192 49.02 -25.41 38.10
C CYS A 1192 48.45 -26.62 38.87
N GLY A 1193 48.87 -26.78 40.12
CA GLY A 1193 48.46 -27.90 40.97
C GLY A 1193 49.31 -29.17 40.76
N GLY A 1194 49.34 -30.04 41.77
CA GLY A 1194 50.33 -31.13 41.89
C GLY A 1194 50.24 -32.30 40.90
N LYS A 1195 49.41 -32.20 39.86
CA LYS A 1195 49.21 -33.26 38.84
C LYS A 1195 49.69 -32.85 37.43
N HIS A 1196 50.00 -31.58 37.20
CA HIS A 1196 50.55 -31.08 35.93
C HIS A 1196 52.08 -31.21 35.93
N THR A 1197 52.58 -32.44 35.82
CA THR A 1197 54.02 -32.76 35.93
C THR A 1197 54.77 -32.66 34.60
N ASP A 1198 54.07 -32.50 33.47
CA ASP A 1198 54.65 -32.41 32.12
C ASP A 1198 54.30 -31.06 31.48
N ASN A 1199 55.31 -30.20 31.27
CA ASN A 1199 55.15 -28.89 30.61
C ASN A 1199 55.78 -28.85 29.20
N SER A 1200 56.02 -30.00 28.57
CA SER A 1200 56.55 -30.05 27.20
C SER A 1200 55.54 -29.49 26.19
N THR A 1201 56.02 -28.87 25.11
CA THR A 1201 55.17 -28.33 24.04
C THR A 1201 54.39 -29.47 23.36
N LYS A 1202 53.06 -29.30 23.25
CA LYS A 1202 52.13 -30.25 22.63
C LYS A 1202 51.78 -29.85 21.19
N ALA A 1203 51.10 -30.75 20.47
CA ALA A 1203 50.79 -30.62 19.04
C ALA A 1203 50.04 -29.32 18.64
N TYR A 1204 49.18 -28.80 19.53
CA TYR A 1204 48.56 -27.49 19.37
C TYR A 1204 49.22 -26.51 20.33
N SER A 1205 50.29 -25.84 19.89
CA SER A 1205 50.98 -24.80 20.65
C SER A 1205 50.46 -23.41 20.30
N TRP A 1206 50.44 -22.52 21.29
CA TRP A 1206 49.91 -21.16 21.18
C TRP A 1206 51.00 -20.18 20.89
#